data_AF-A0AAE9A4R4-F1
#
_entry.id   AF-A0AAE9A4R4-F1
#
_cell.length_a   1.000
_cell.length_b   1.000
_cell.length_c   1.000
_cell.angle_alpha   90.00
_cell.angle_beta   90.00
_cell.angle_gamma   90.00
#
_symmetry.space_group_name_H-M   'P 1'
#
loop_
_entity.id
_entity.type
_entity.pdbx_description
1 polymer ?
#
loop_
_entity_poly.entity_id
_entity_poly.type
_entity_poly.pdbx_seq_one_letter_code
_entity_poly.pdbx_strand_id
1 'polypeptide(L)'
;MVNYQLLRNDFSANTEKFKEFYRYRKSVFYYCGIILIVVFLAVNFLSYDDETIDSQEQNYAEHPRNIVAEQESGQKLPFTTTPSPPLIPYKYEELPACDFSTDSPKPLHNAEAIANEFFKCASMILLRFAMNPQGMLFNWPYTIYVCDEEDLSSRIPLISFDNGQKQYWAVLPTCQEKTTLVTLGASENTKSEEDIKKLLKDLETFGTDPFHGKNNAYGKFNQVALSTDDHEISMVDSNDKFSDKNFVATVDQREFFNVTVGTYKIDMLWITPNAGNFKYEKYLNKDGEFEKMGVKVCQINIEITKNDADKWFKLINPLVQEKRFIFMRPMATEDPNQRLCVALFYVISLFAITVLMIHFIQYDSNRKIVPADKIIVAVEDNDETTKKPLPPFNYDSLPPCDLNEELEKPKLNLKTIQKSFLKCVFPLLTRFFGNPEGLLFNFSSVLSVCDDEEEIRNIDVTEIANDRWVIFPKCNENNTMVTLGVEKETNAESWLEEKIPNLKMYGTSGLINASRVYEHFENVAIGKEADSVKMEVMENGVLVNKTMDQKKIEEYIKDLNLTKIDILWINPYYGKFSFWDYLKRDGWLSKQGITICQMIIEVPKGHGNQWAEMIKPMQNNSSFVFMKPTTTKSGGAKAFFINYQDPECTRKYLES
;
A
#
# COMPACT_ATOMS: atom_id res chain seq x y z
N MET A 1 14.22 -54.86 48.72
CA MET A 1 14.81 -54.01 49.79
C MET A 1 16.19 -53.58 49.31
N VAL A 2 16.63 -52.35 49.62
CA VAL A 2 17.84 -51.63 49.13
C VAL A 2 17.58 -50.82 47.83
N ASN A 3 17.90 -49.52 47.69
CA ASN A 3 18.16 -48.42 48.62
C ASN A 3 18.05 -47.10 47.82
N TYR A 4 17.36 -46.11 48.37
CA TYR A 4 17.09 -44.79 47.79
C TYR A 4 18.24 -43.85 48.19
N GLN A 5 19.22 -43.58 47.32
CA GLN A 5 20.32 -42.68 47.67
C GLN A 5 21.05 -41.99 46.49
N LEU A 6 20.32 -41.42 45.53
CA LEU A 6 20.91 -40.58 44.47
C LEU A 6 20.24 -39.21 44.26
N LEU A 7 19.44 -38.73 45.22
CA LEU A 7 18.80 -37.40 45.17
C LEU A 7 19.23 -36.48 46.31
N ARG A 8 20.53 -36.49 46.63
CA ARG A 8 21.11 -35.46 47.50
C ARG A 8 22.54 -35.16 47.06
N ASN A 9 22.67 -34.24 46.12
CA ASN A 9 23.83 -33.37 45.98
C ASN A 9 23.32 -32.03 45.42
N ASP A 10 23.70 -30.96 46.12
CA ASP A 10 23.49 -29.56 45.72
C ASP A 10 23.89 -29.34 44.26
N PHE A 11 22.96 -28.86 43.44
CA PHE A 11 23.27 -28.29 42.14
C PHE A 11 23.11 -26.76 42.24
N SER A 12 24.24 -26.07 42.40
CA SER A 12 24.31 -24.62 42.21
C SER A 12 24.04 -24.28 40.74
N ALA A 13 23.33 -23.18 40.49
CA ALA A 13 22.81 -22.76 39.19
C ALA A 13 23.86 -22.31 38.15
N ASN A 14 25.15 -22.57 38.36
CA ASN A 14 26.25 -22.01 37.57
C ASN A 14 27.18 -23.04 36.92
N THR A 15 26.66 -24.20 36.49
CA THR A 15 27.46 -25.16 35.70
C THR A 15 26.87 -25.38 34.30
N GLU A 16 27.75 -25.41 33.28
CA GLU A 16 27.42 -25.63 31.86
C GLU A 16 26.52 -26.85 31.61
N LYS A 17 26.65 -27.90 32.43
CA LYS A 17 25.82 -29.11 32.35
C LYS A 17 24.33 -28.88 32.64
N PHE A 18 23.96 -27.86 33.42
CA PHE A 18 22.55 -27.52 33.66
C PHE A 18 21.91 -26.85 32.43
N LYS A 19 22.70 -26.05 31.68
CA LYS A 19 22.26 -25.43 30.42
C LYS A 19 22.04 -26.45 29.31
N GLU A 20 22.85 -27.52 29.25
CA GLU A 20 22.62 -28.65 28.34
C GLU A 20 21.36 -29.45 28.70
N PHE A 21 21.12 -29.75 29.98
CA PHE A 21 19.94 -30.51 30.42
C PHE A 21 18.62 -29.75 30.17
N TYR A 22 18.61 -28.42 30.32
CA TYR A 22 17.42 -27.59 30.06
C TYR A 22 17.13 -27.41 28.56
N ARG A 23 18.18 -27.31 27.71
CA ARG A 23 18.04 -27.30 26.24
C ARG A 23 17.49 -28.63 25.71
N TYR A 24 17.91 -29.76 26.30
CA TYR A 24 17.42 -31.08 25.90
C TYR A 24 15.93 -31.27 26.22
N ARG A 25 15.47 -30.76 27.37
CA ARG A 25 14.06 -30.88 27.80
C ARG A 25 13.09 -30.07 26.93
N LYS A 26 13.47 -28.85 26.50
CA LYS A 26 12.64 -28.03 25.60
C LYS A 26 12.50 -28.67 24.21
N SER A 27 13.57 -29.23 23.65
CA SER A 27 13.50 -29.95 22.38
C SER A 27 12.58 -31.17 22.45
N VAL A 28 12.66 -31.99 23.50
CA VAL A 28 11.79 -33.17 23.65
C VAL A 28 10.31 -32.79 23.75
N PHE A 29 9.96 -31.70 24.45
CA PHE A 29 8.58 -31.21 24.49
C PHE A 29 8.09 -30.68 23.13
N TYR A 30 8.96 -30.03 22.35
CA TYR A 30 8.63 -29.60 20.98
C TYR A 30 8.42 -30.80 20.05
N TYR A 31 9.27 -31.82 20.12
CA TYR A 31 9.12 -33.04 19.31
C TYR A 31 7.89 -33.86 19.72
N CYS A 32 7.58 -33.96 21.01
CA CYS A 32 6.35 -34.59 21.49
C CYS A 32 5.09 -33.80 21.07
N GLY A 33 5.14 -32.47 21.06
CA GLY A 33 4.05 -31.62 20.59
C GLY A 33 3.78 -31.78 19.09
N ILE A 34 4.83 -31.84 18.27
CA ILE A 34 4.71 -32.08 16.83
C ILE A 34 4.18 -33.49 16.55
N ILE A 35 4.66 -34.51 17.27
CA ILE A 35 4.15 -35.89 17.13
C ILE A 35 2.68 -35.98 17.55
N LEU A 36 2.27 -35.29 18.63
CA LEU A 36 0.86 -35.24 19.04
C LEU A 36 -0.02 -34.54 18.00
N ILE A 37 0.44 -33.45 17.39
CA ILE A 37 -0.30 -32.77 16.30
C ILE A 37 -0.42 -33.68 15.08
N VAL A 38 0.64 -34.40 14.70
CA VAL A 38 0.62 -35.34 13.57
C VAL A 38 -0.29 -36.54 13.86
N VAL A 39 -0.30 -37.08 15.08
CA VAL A 39 -1.22 -38.14 15.50
C VAL A 39 -2.66 -37.61 15.57
N PHE A 40 -2.89 -36.40 16.06
CA PHE A 40 -4.21 -35.78 16.13
C PHE A 40 -4.78 -35.52 14.73
N LEU A 41 -3.94 -35.06 13.79
CA LEU A 41 -4.33 -34.89 12.38
C LEU A 41 -4.58 -36.24 11.70
N ALA A 42 -3.78 -37.27 12.00
CA ALA A 42 -3.98 -38.61 11.44
C ALA A 42 -5.25 -39.30 11.98
N VAL A 43 -5.60 -39.09 13.25
CA VAL A 43 -6.83 -39.63 13.86
C VAL A 43 -8.07 -38.87 13.36
N ASN A 44 -8.01 -37.54 13.21
CA ASN A 44 -9.12 -36.76 12.65
C ASN A 44 -9.37 -37.06 11.17
N PHE A 45 -8.36 -37.46 10.40
CA PHE A 45 -8.54 -37.89 9.00
C PHE A 45 -9.17 -39.29 8.87
N LEU A 46 -9.16 -40.12 9.92
CA LEU A 46 -9.70 -41.47 9.92
C LEU A 46 -11.08 -41.57 10.58
N SER A 47 -11.66 -40.46 11.03
CA SER A 47 -12.92 -40.46 11.78
C SER A 47 -13.78 -39.25 11.39
N TYR A 48 -14.41 -39.30 10.22
CA TYR A 48 -15.59 -38.49 9.96
C TYR A 48 -16.50 -39.18 8.93
N ASP A 49 -17.34 -40.07 9.46
CA ASP A 49 -18.64 -40.43 8.87
C ASP A 49 -19.72 -39.60 9.61
N ASP A 50 -20.66 -39.13 8.80
CA ASP A 50 -22.03 -38.62 8.99
C ASP A 50 -22.63 -38.18 10.35
N GLU A 51 -23.58 -37.23 10.21
CA GLU A 51 -24.72 -36.88 11.09
C GLU A 51 -24.64 -35.78 12.20
N THR A 52 -25.17 -34.60 11.84
CA THR A 52 -26.29 -33.82 12.45
C THR A 52 -26.25 -33.09 13.83
N ILE A 53 -26.97 -31.93 13.84
CA ILE A 53 -27.68 -31.22 14.97
C ILE A 53 -26.78 -30.33 15.89
N ASP A 54 -27.11 -29.11 16.37
CA ASP A 54 -28.33 -28.30 16.45
C ASP A 54 -28.00 -26.79 16.53
N SER A 55 -29.01 -26.00 16.24
CA SER A 55 -29.19 -24.57 16.52
C SER A 55 -29.15 -24.20 18.02
N GLN A 56 -28.43 -23.12 18.37
CA GLN A 56 -28.77 -22.26 19.52
C GLN A 56 -28.38 -20.79 19.27
N GLU A 57 -29.40 -19.94 19.27
CA GLU A 57 -29.36 -18.47 19.30
C GLU A 57 -28.73 -17.95 20.60
N GLN A 58 -27.86 -16.93 20.52
CA GLN A 58 -27.73 -15.91 21.55
C GLN A 58 -27.53 -14.51 20.95
N ASN A 59 -28.33 -13.59 21.47
CA ASN A 59 -28.57 -12.22 21.01
C ASN A 59 -27.42 -11.22 21.30
N TYR A 60 -27.20 -10.37 20.29
CA TYR A 60 -26.76 -8.96 20.24
C TYR A 60 -26.07 -8.27 21.44
N ALA A 61 -24.90 -7.69 21.13
CA ALA A 61 -24.55 -6.32 21.51
C ALA A 61 -23.84 -5.62 20.34
N GLU A 62 -24.37 -4.47 19.91
CA GLU A 62 -23.83 -3.59 18.86
C GLU A 62 -22.37 -3.19 19.14
N HIS A 63 -21.48 -3.40 18.16
CA HIS A 63 -20.16 -2.76 18.14
C HIS A 63 -19.82 -2.20 16.75
N PRO A 64 -19.20 -1.00 16.70
CA PRO A 64 -18.97 -0.23 15.48
C PRO A 64 -17.98 -0.92 14.55
N ARG A 65 -18.21 -0.77 13.23
CA ARG A 65 -17.42 -1.31 12.12
C ARG A 65 -15.93 -1.00 12.27
N ASN A 66 -15.20 -1.91 12.90
CA ASN A 66 -13.74 -1.96 12.87
C ASN A 66 -13.34 -2.81 11.67
N ILE A 67 -12.70 -2.18 10.68
CA ILE A 67 -11.99 -2.87 9.61
C ILE A 67 -10.75 -3.53 10.27
N VAL A 68 -10.89 -4.77 10.70
CA VAL A 68 -9.75 -5.59 11.12
C VAL A 68 -9.17 -6.22 9.87
N ALA A 69 -8.09 -5.63 9.36
CA ALA A 69 -7.28 -6.22 8.31
C ALA A 69 -6.62 -7.49 8.86
N GLU A 70 -6.92 -8.64 8.26
CA GLU A 70 -6.24 -9.89 8.56
C GLU A 70 -4.79 -9.78 8.06
N GLN A 71 -3.84 -9.81 9.01
CA GLN A 71 -2.41 -9.74 8.76
C GLN A 71 -1.91 -11.05 8.14
N GLU A 72 -1.75 -11.12 6.82
CA GLU A 72 -0.85 -12.11 6.23
C GLU A 72 0.60 -11.60 6.28
N SER A 73 1.30 -12.09 7.31
CA SER A 73 2.74 -11.95 7.51
C SER A 73 3.52 -12.63 6.37
N GLY A 74 3.76 -11.92 5.27
CA GLY A 74 4.61 -12.45 4.18
C GLY A 74 5.01 -11.50 3.06
N GLN A 75 4.39 -10.33 2.93
CA GLN A 75 4.64 -9.45 1.80
C GLN A 75 5.99 -8.71 1.89
N LYS A 76 6.82 -8.88 0.85
CA LYS A 76 8.03 -8.09 0.63
C LYS A 76 7.65 -6.69 0.17
N LEU A 77 8.01 -5.68 0.97
CA LEU A 77 7.92 -4.28 0.57
C LEU A 77 9.07 -3.96 -0.41
N PRO A 78 8.80 -3.42 -1.61
CA PRO A 78 9.85 -3.09 -2.56
C PRO A 78 10.75 -1.98 -2.01
N PHE A 79 12.05 -2.19 -2.17
CA PHE A 79 13.12 -1.32 -1.70
C PHE A 79 13.43 -0.19 -2.69
N THR A 80 13.83 0.95 -2.12
CA THR A 80 14.44 2.13 -2.74
C THR A 80 13.64 2.75 -3.88
N THR A 81 12.94 3.84 -3.57
CA THR A 81 12.04 4.51 -4.50
C THR A 81 12.71 5.58 -5.37
N THR A 82 14.04 5.70 -5.37
CA THR A 82 14.75 6.51 -6.37
C THR A 82 16.26 6.26 -6.32
N PRO A 83 16.93 5.96 -7.45
CA PRO A 83 18.37 6.05 -7.53
C PRO A 83 18.81 7.51 -7.38
N SER A 84 19.83 7.75 -6.56
CA SER A 84 20.40 9.08 -6.42
C SER A 84 21.05 9.52 -7.73
N PRO A 85 20.88 10.80 -8.14
CA PRO A 85 21.63 11.34 -9.26
C PRO A 85 23.13 11.11 -9.06
N PRO A 86 23.92 10.89 -10.13
CA PRO A 86 25.37 10.79 -10.00
C PRO A 86 25.89 12.06 -9.32
N LEU A 87 26.62 11.86 -8.22
CA LEU A 87 27.23 12.92 -7.42
C LEU A 87 28.10 13.80 -8.32
N ILE A 88 27.64 15.02 -8.59
CA ILE A 88 28.57 16.10 -8.96
C ILE A 88 29.58 16.18 -7.80
N PRO A 89 30.90 16.22 -8.06
CA PRO A 89 31.88 16.30 -6.98
C PRO A 89 31.60 17.51 -6.10
N TYR A 90 31.15 17.27 -4.87
CA TYR A 90 30.94 18.30 -3.88
C TYR A 90 32.29 18.69 -3.30
N LYS A 91 32.66 19.97 -3.43
CA LYS A 91 33.97 20.48 -3.02
C LYS A 91 33.81 21.58 -1.98
N TYR A 92 33.78 21.18 -0.72
CA TYR A 92 33.56 22.09 0.40
C TYR A 92 34.60 23.23 0.47
N GLU A 93 35.85 22.95 0.10
CA GLU A 93 36.96 23.91 0.16
C GLU A 93 36.84 25.04 -0.88
N GLU A 94 36.07 24.84 -1.93
CA GLU A 94 35.84 25.83 -2.98
C GLU A 94 34.62 26.73 -2.68
N LEU A 95 33.87 26.45 -1.60
CA LEU A 95 32.70 27.23 -1.21
C LEU A 95 33.10 28.57 -0.55
N PRO A 96 32.30 29.64 -0.74
CA PRO A 96 32.52 30.91 -0.05
C PRO A 96 32.22 30.78 1.45
N ALA A 97 32.77 31.67 2.27
CA ALA A 97 32.34 31.79 3.67
C ALA A 97 30.86 32.18 3.74
N CYS A 98 30.13 31.66 4.74
CA CYS A 98 28.72 32.00 4.90
C CYS A 98 28.53 33.46 5.34
N ASP A 99 27.61 34.16 4.68
CA ASP A 99 27.10 35.45 5.11
C ASP A 99 25.60 35.33 5.40
N PHE A 100 25.25 35.40 6.68
CA PHE A 100 23.86 35.34 7.16
C PHE A 100 23.24 36.72 7.39
N SER A 101 23.96 37.80 7.08
CA SER A 101 23.49 39.17 7.27
C SER A 101 22.64 39.68 6.10
N THR A 102 22.72 39.00 4.95
CA THR A 102 21.94 39.30 3.75
C THR A 102 21.28 38.03 3.23
N ASP A 103 20.08 38.17 2.66
CA ASP A 103 19.46 37.05 1.94
C ASP A 103 20.37 36.56 0.82
N SER A 104 20.37 35.24 0.58
CA SER A 104 21.21 34.64 -0.46
C SER A 104 20.98 35.34 -1.80
N PRO A 105 22.03 35.78 -2.53
CA PRO A 105 21.90 36.43 -3.83
C PRO A 105 21.34 35.49 -4.91
N LYS A 106 21.28 34.18 -4.65
CA LYS A 106 20.63 33.15 -5.46
C LYS A 106 19.92 32.15 -4.53
N PRO A 107 18.74 32.47 -4.00
CA PRO A 107 18.02 31.54 -3.13
C PRO A 107 17.64 30.27 -3.92
N LEU A 108 17.66 29.13 -3.24
CA LEU A 108 17.26 27.85 -3.79
C LEU A 108 15.73 27.86 -4.02
N HIS A 109 15.29 28.44 -5.13
CA HIS A 109 13.87 28.66 -5.46
C HIS A 109 13.06 29.40 -4.37
N ASN A 110 11.80 29.72 -4.67
CA ASN A 110 10.89 30.37 -3.72
C ASN A 110 10.49 29.34 -2.64
N ALA A 111 11.20 29.36 -1.50
CA ALA A 111 10.97 28.42 -0.39
C ALA A 111 9.52 28.45 0.13
N GLU A 112 8.89 29.63 0.11
CA GLU A 112 7.47 29.76 0.45
C GLU A 112 6.57 29.05 -0.57
N ALA A 113 6.88 29.13 -1.86
CA ALA A 113 6.14 28.40 -2.89
C ALA A 113 6.31 26.87 -2.75
N ILE A 114 7.54 26.39 -2.50
CA ILE A 114 7.79 24.96 -2.24
C ILE A 114 6.97 24.50 -1.03
N ALA A 115 7.06 25.22 0.09
CA ALA A 115 6.33 24.88 1.30
C ALA A 115 4.81 24.87 1.07
N ASN A 116 4.28 25.89 0.38
CA ASN A 116 2.85 25.98 0.11
C ASN A 116 2.35 24.85 -0.81
N GLU A 117 3.10 24.50 -1.85
CA GLU A 117 2.79 23.36 -2.72
C GLU A 117 2.82 22.04 -1.93
N PHE A 118 3.91 21.80 -1.20
CA PHE A 118 4.09 20.59 -0.40
C PHE A 118 2.97 20.42 0.65
N PHE A 119 2.71 21.44 1.47
CA PHE A 119 1.74 21.33 2.57
C PHE A 119 0.29 21.28 2.08
N LYS A 120 -0.02 21.85 0.90
CA LYS A 120 -1.32 21.64 0.24
C LYS A 120 -1.52 20.15 -0.06
N CYS A 121 -0.53 19.50 -0.66
CA CYS A 121 -0.56 18.05 -0.93
C CYS A 121 -0.61 17.21 0.36
N ALA A 122 0.32 17.47 1.30
CA ALA A 122 0.45 16.67 2.52
C ALA A 122 -0.78 16.74 3.44
N SER A 123 -1.46 17.88 3.50
CA SER A 123 -2.69 18.04 4.28
C SER A 123 -3.84 17.15 3.76
N MET A 124 -3.98 17.02 2.43
CA MET A 124 -5.00 16.14 1.84
C MET A 124 -4.73 14.67 2.19
N ILE A 125 -3.46 14.25 2.14
CA ILE A 125 -3.05 12.90 2.53
C ILE A 125 -3.35 12.64 4.01
N LEU A 126 -3.00 13.56 4.90
CA LEU A 126 -3.22 13.39 6.34
C LEU A 126 -4.71 13.26 6.70
N LEU A 127 -5.59 14.04 6.07
CA LEU A 127 -7.03 13.95 6.32
C LEU A 127 -7.58 12.54 6.04
N ARG A 128 -7.03 11.85 5.04
CA ARG A 128 -7.47 10.50 4.64
C ARG A 128 -7.05 9.42 5.63
N PHE A 129 -5.93 9.60 6.32
CA PHE A 129 -5.40 8.64 7.28
C PHE A 129 -5.64 9.03 8.75
N ALA A 130 -6.37 10.10 9.02
CA ALA A 130 -6.60 10.61 10.37
C ALA A 130 -7.19 9.56 11.34
N MET A 131 -7.96 8.60 10.82
CA MET A 131 -8.55 7.50 11.58
C MET A 131 -7.80 6.17 11.47
N ASN A 132 -6.71 6.10 10.70
CA ASN A 132 -5.95 4.88 10.46
C ASN A 132 -4.43 5.13 10.47
N PRO A 133 -3.81 5.35 11.65
CA PRO A 133 -2.37 5.56 11.80
C PRO A 133 -1.53 4.41 11.23
N GLN A 134 -1.97 3.16 11.39
CA GLN A 134 -1.28 1.97 10.88
C GLN A 134 -1.24 1.99 9.35
N GLY A 135 -2.38 2.27 8.73
CA GLY A 135 -2.49 2.49 7.29
C GLY A 135 -1.63 3.66 6.83
N MET A 136 -1.58 4.76 7.58
CA MET A 136 -0.71 5.91 7.28
C MET A 136 0.74 5.49 7.21
N LEU A 137 1.26 4.86 8.27
CA LEU A 137 2.67 4.49 8.35
C LEU A 137 3.04 3.47 7.26
N PHE A 138 2.18 2.48 7.03
CA PHE A 138 2.40 1.48 5.99
C PHE A 138 2.44 2.09 4.59
N ASN A 139 1.53 3.03 4.31
CA ASN A 139 1.43 3.70 3.01
C ASN A 139 2.34 4.93 2.88
N TRP A 140 3.05 5.32 3.94
CA TRP A 140 3.79 6.58 3.99
C TRP A 140 4.80 6.72 2.84
N PRO A 141 5.65 5.72 2.53
CA PRO A 141 6.61 5.82 1.42
C PRO A 141 5.99 6.04 0.04
N TYR A 142 4.72 5.65 -0.12
CA TYR A 142 3.99 5.77 -1.38
C TYR A 142 3.23 7.08 -1.44
N THR A 143 2.54 7.44 -0.37
CA THR A 143 1.60 8.58 -0.32
C THR A 143 2.34 9.91 -0.22
N ILE A 144 3.21 10.12 0.77
CA ILE A 144 3.87 11.43 0.93
C ILE A 144 4.82 11.76 -0.22
N TYR A 145 5.30 10.73 -0.93
CA TYR A 145 6.15 10.93 -2.10
C TYR A 145 5.47 11.71 -3.23
N VAL A 146 4.13 11.67 -3.35
CA VAL A 146 3.43 12.52 -4.32
C VAL A 146 3.83 13.97 -4.12
N CYS A 147 3.90 14.39 -2.86
CA CYS A 147 4.25 15.75 -2.49
C CYS A 147 5.77 16.03 -2.65
N ASP A 148 6.60 14.99 -2.56
CA ASP A 148 8.06 15.05 -2.76
C ASP A 148 8.44 15.23 -4.25
N GLU A 149 7.70 14.60 -5.16
CA GLU A 149 7.91 14.70 -6.62
C GLU A 149 7.20 15.87 -7.30
N GLU A 150 6.54 16.75 -6.52
CA GLU A 150 5.99 17.98 -7.10
C GLU A 150 7.09 18.83 -7.75
N ASP A 151 6.68 19.65 -8.72
CA ASP A 151 7.58 20.35 -9.65
C ASP A 151 8.61 21.23 -8.92
N LEU A 152 8.29 21.77 -7.75
CA LEU A 152 9.20 22.59 -6.94
C LEU A 152 9.96 21.76 -5.89
N SER A 153 9.29 20.83 -5.19
CA SER A 153 9.90 19.96 -4.17
C SER A 153 11.01 19.09 -4.72
N SER A 154 10.80 18.50 -5.90
CA SER A 154 11.75 17.59 -6.57
C SER A 154 13.10 18.24 -6.93
N ARG A 155 13.19 19.58 -6.89
CA ARG A 155 14.42 20.33 -7.20
C ARG A 155 15.34 20.53 -6.01
N ILE A 156 14.93 20.12 -4.81
CA ILE A 156 15.79 20.22 -3.63
C ILE A 156 16.96 19.24 -3.79
N PRO A 157 18.22 19.70 -3.69
CA PRO A 157 19.40 18.90 -3.98
C PRO A 157 19.75 17.96 -2.82
N LEU A 158 18.90 16.96 -2.58
CA LEU A 158 19.13 15.92 -1.58
C LEU A 158 20.19 14.92 -2.06
N ILE A 159 21.12 14.59 -1.17
CA ILE A 159 22.15 13.60 -1.38
C ILE A 159 21.90 12.40 -0.46
N SER A 160 21.97 11.20 -1.01
CA SER A 160 21.87 9.97 -0.23
C SER A 160 23.22 9.53 0.33
N PHE A 161 23.20 9.04 1.56
CA PHE A 161 24.31 8.37 2.22
C PHE A 161 23.89 6.93 2.53
N ASP A 162 24.56 6.00 1.86
CA ASP A 162 24.29 4.57 1.99
C ASP A 162 24.85 4.04 3.32
N ASN A 163 23.99 3.43 4.13
CA ASN A 163 24.37 2.74 5.35
C ASN A 163 23.98 1.24 5.30
N GLY A 164 24.15 0.61 4.12
CA GLY A 164 23.90 -0.81 3.90
C GLY A 164 22.44 -1.08 3.53
N GLN A 165 21.61 -1.43 4.52
CA GLN A 165 20.18 -1.67 4.31
C GLN A 165 19.32 -0.41 4.51
N LYS A 166 19.95 0.70 4.89
CA LYS A 166 19.34 1.98 5.20
C LYS A 166 19.97 3.09 4.37
N GLN A 167 19.23 4.17 4.17
CA GLN A 167 19.71 5.37 3.51
C GLN A 167 19.35 6.58 4.36
N TYR A 168 20.33 7.44 4.58
CA TYR A 168 20.11 8.77 5.14
C TYR A 168 20.19 9.80 4.02
N TRP A 169 19.39 10.86 4.12
CA TRP A 169 19.39 11.95 3.16
C TRP A 169 19.87 13.23 3.81
N ALA A 170 20.67 14.01 3.08
CA ALA A 170 21.06 15.35 3.53
C ALA A 170 21.13 16.36 2.39
N VAL A 171 20.80 17.60 2.70
CA VAL A 171 21.15 18.78 1.91
C VAL A 171 22.47 19.31 2.43
N LEU A 172 23.49 19.33 1.57
CA LEU A 172 24.81 19.83 1.94
C LEU A 172 24.85 21.37 1.93
N PRO A 173 25.68 21.99 2.78
CA PRO A 173 25.81 23.44 2.83
C PRO A 173 26.32 24.01 1.51
N THR A 174 25.97 25.26 1.23
CA THR A 174 26.40 25.98 0.01
C THR A 174 27.52 26.98 0.29
N CYS A 175 27.94 27.08 1.55
CA CYS A 175 28.99 27.96 2.04
C CYS A 175 29.74 27.27 3.20
N GLN A 176 30.92 27.78 3.54
CA GLN A 176 31.76 27.26 4.61
C GLN A 176 31.29 27.78 5.97
N GLU A 177 30.77 26.87 6.78
CA GLU A 177 30.49 27.04 8.20
C GLU A 177 30.61 25.68 8.89
N LYS A 178 30.93 25.72 10.19
CA LYS A 178 30.82 24.57 11.08
C LYS A 178 29.44 23.93 10.98
N THR A 179 29.44 22.63 10.71
CA THR A 179 28.23 21.82 10.55
C THR A 179 28.11 20.83 11.70
N THR A 180 26.90 20.59 12.19
CA THR A 180 26.63 19.66 13.29
C THR A 180 25.79 18.48 12.85
N LEU A 181 26.23 17.26 13.18
CA LEU A 181 25.44 16.02 13.07
C LEU A 181 25.22 15.42 14.46
N VAL A 182 23.95 15.18 14.80
CA VAL A 182 23.55 14.50 16.03
C VAL A 182 22.78 13.23 15.66
N THR A 183 23.24 12.07 16.12
CA THR A 183 22.57 10.79 15.91
C THR A 183 22.12 10.19 17.23
N LEU A 184 20.82 9.92 17.35
CA LEU A 184 20.19 9.29 18.50
C LEU A 184 19.95 7.82 18.18
N GLY A 185 20.58 6.90 18.92
CA GLY A 185 20.53 5.47 18.62
C GLY A 185 21.40 5.07 17.43
N ALA A 186 22.64 5.52 17.38
CA ALA A 186 23.62 5.11 16.38
C ALA A 186 23.74 3.58 16.31
N SER A 187 24.21 3.06 15.17
CA SER A 187 24.49 1.64 14.99
C SER A 187 25.98 1.36 14.86
N GLU A 188 26.36 0.08 14.87
CA GLU A 188 27.74 -0.31 14.54
C GLU A 188 28.13 0.07 13.11
N ASN A 189 27.17 0.04 12.17
CA ASN A 189 27.39 0.51 10.82
C ASN A 189 27.36 2.04 10.77
N THR A 190 28.49 2.64 10.40
CA THR A 190 28.74 4.09 10.42
C THR A 190 29.19 4.63 9.07
N LYS A 191 28.96 3.87 8.00
CA LYS A 191 29.40 4.22 6.65
C LYS A 191 28.88 5.59 6.23
N SER A 192 27.61 5.88 6.51
CA SER A 192 26.99 7.18 6.20
C SER A 192 27.68 8.36 6.89
N GLU A 193 28.00 8.20 8.17
CA GLU A 193 28.67 9.21 8.99
C GLU A 193 30.10 9.46 8.50
N GLU A 194 30.82 8.39 8.18
CA GLU A 194 32.17 8.47 7.61
C GLU A 194 32.16 9.16 6.24
N ASP A 195 31.18 8.87 5.40
CA ASP A 195 31.06 9.48 4.07
C ASP A 195 30.73 10.98 4.15
N ILE A 196 29.85 11.41 5.05
CA ILE A 196 29.59 12.84 5.30
C ILE A 196 30.85 13.52 5.84
N LYS A 197 31.57 12.87 6.77
CA LYS A 197 32.81 13.43 7.36
C LYS A 197 33.93 13.61 6.33
N LYS A 198 33.97 12.81 5.27
CA LYS A 198 34.90 13.01 4.13
C LYS A 198 34.54 14.23 3.29
N LEU A 199 33.25 14.58 3.21
CA LEU A 199 32.75 15.71 2.43
C LEU A 199 32.80 17.04 3.20
N LEU A 200 32.58 17.01 4.53
CA LEU A 200 32.48 18.19 5.37
C LEU A 200 33.66 18.24 6.35
N LYS A 201 34.64 19.10 6.06
CA LYS A 201 35.87 19.23 6.87
C LYS A 201 35.64 19.80 8.27
N ASP A 202 34.63 20.65 8.46
CA ASP A 202 34.30 21.27 9.75
C ASP A 202 32.98 20.69 10.31
N LEU A 203 32.94 19.36 10.44
CA LEU A 203 31.80 18.60 10.95
C LEU A 203 32.02 18.19 12.41
N GLU A 204 31.17 18.66 13.33
CA GLU A 204 31.10 18.14 14.69
C GLU A 204 30.00 17.06 14.79
N THR A 205 30.36 15.89 15.31
CA THR A 205 29.46 14.73 15.38
C THR A 205 29.21 14.28 16.82
N PHE A 206 27.94 14.06 17.15
CA PHE A 206 27.46 13.59 18.45
C PHE A 206 26.62 12.33 18.27
N GLY A 207 26.86 11.29 19.07
CA GLY A 207 26.15 10.02 18.97
C GLY A 207 25.72 9.47 20.32
N THR A 208 24.59 8.75 20.32
CA THR A 208 24.18 7.91 21.46
C THR A 208 23.85 6.50 21.00
N ASP A 209 24.19 5.50 21.79
CA ASP A 209 23.72 4.11 21.60
C ASP A 209 23.67 3.41 22.97
N PRO A 210 22.51 2.91 23.42
CA PRO A 210 22.45 2.20 24.70
C PRO A 210 23.22 0.89 24.75
N PHE A 211 23.53 0.25 23.61
CA PHE A 211 24.08 -1.11 23.59
C PHE A 211 25.59 -1.13 23.36
N HIS A 212 26.15 -0.26 22.53
CA HIS A 212 27.56 -0.30 22.11
C HIS A 212 28.39 0.81 22.76
N GLY A 213 29.53 0.46 23.36
CA GLY A 213 30.25 1.35 24.28
C GLY A 213 31.26 2.35 23.71
N LYS A 214 31.55 2.33 22.39
CA LYS A 214 32.44 3.29 21.71
C LYS A 214 32.15 3.31 20.20
N ASN A 215 32.19 4.49 19.59
CA ASN A 215 32.05 4.64 18.15
C ASN A 215 32.93 5.78 17.62
N ASN A 216 33.95 5.46 16.82
CA ASN A 216 34.97 6.41 16.34
C ASN A 216 34.48 7.32 15.21
N ALA A 217 33.31 7.04 14.63
CA ALA A 217 32.69 7.95 13.66
C ALA A 217 32.28 9.28 14.33
N TYR A 218 32.03 9.24 15.64
CA TYR A 218 31.54 10.37 16.43
C TYR A 218 32.65 11.07 17.21
N GLY A 219 32.66 12.40 17.20
CA GLY A 219 33.56 13.21 18.01
C GLY A 219 33.23 13.13 19.51
N LYS A 220 31.93 13.05 19.83
CA LYS A 220 31.43 12.77 21.18
C LYS A 220 30.39 11.66 21.12
N PHE A 221 30.57 10.62 21.92
CA PHE A 221 29.70 9.44 21.90
C PHE A 221 29.36 9.01 23.32
N ASN A 222 28.08 8.74 23.59
CA ASN A 222 27.59 8.33 24.90
C ASN A 222 26.84 7.01 24.81
N GLN A 223 27.22 6.04 25.66
CA GLN A 223 26.57 4.74 25.71
C GLN A 223 25.29 4.81 26.58
N VAL A 224 24.28 5.51 26.07
CA VAL A 224 23.02 5.77 26.79
C VAL A 224 21.85 5.81 25.82
N ALA A 225 20.67 5.45 26.30
CA ALA A 225 19.40 5.79 25.65
C ALA A 225 18.91 7.16 26.12
N LEU A 226 18.03 7.79 25.35
CA LEU A 226 17.35 9.01 25.81
C LEU A 226 16.03 8.69 26.50
N SER A 227 15.76 9.38 27.61
CA SER A 227 14.55 9.23 28.42
C SER A 227 14.02 10.59 28.90
N THR A 228 12.82 10.63 29.45
CA THR A 228 12.27 11.81 30.15
C THR A 228 12.65 11.85 31.62
N ASP A 229 13.21 10.76 32.14
CA ASP A 229 13.62 10.57 33.53
C ASP A 229 14.94 9.80 33.56
N ASP A 230 15.83 10.14 34.50
CA ASP A 230 17.16 9.53 34.70
C ASP A 230 17.09 8.15 35.38
N HIS A 231 16.34 7.23 34.80
CA HIS A 231 16.19 5.85 35.26
C HIS A 231 16.47 4.86 34.12
N GLU A 232 17.00 3.69 34.46
CA GLU A 232 17.20 2.61 33.48
C GLU A 232 15.88 2.26 32.80
N ILE A 233 15.90 2.18 31.46
CA ILE A 233 14.75 1.73 30.68
C ILE A 233 15.01 0.33 30.14
N SER A 234 13.95 -0.48 30.09
CA SER A 234 14.02 -1.81 29.51
C SER A 234 13.89 -1.71 27.98
N MET A 235 14.94 -2.11 27.25
CA MET A 235 15.00 -2.08 25.79
C MET A 235 15.48 -3.40 25.23
N VAL A 236 15.10 -3.66 23.98
CA VAL A 236 15.63 -4.76 23.15
C VAL A 236 16.45 -4.10 22.05
N ASP A 237 17.64 -4.64 21.76
CA ASP A 237 18.43 -4.11 20.65
C ASP A 237 17.67 -4.32 19.34
N SER A 238 17.44 -3.23 18.60
CA SER A 238 16.80 -3.32 17.28
C SER A 238 17.60 -4.15 16.28
N ASN A 239 18.91 -4.31 16.50
CA ASN A 239 19.77 -5.17 15.70
C ASN A 239 19.73 -6.65 16.12
N ASP A 240 19.30 -6.97 17.35
CA ASP A 240 19.22 -8.34 17.87
C ASP A 240 17.91 -8.59 18.63
N LYS A 241 16.89 -9.09 17.91
CA LYS A 241 15.59 -9.50 18.47
C LYS A 241 15.65 -10.71 19.41
N PHE A 242 16.78 -11.41 19.49
CA PHE A 242 16.98 -12.52 20.43
C PHE A 242 17.67 -12.07 21.72
N SER A 243 18.05 -10.80 21.83
CA SER A 243 18.50 -10.22 23.09
C SER A 243 17.34 -10.19 24.09
N ASP A 244 17.59 -10.69 25.31
CA ASP A 244 16.68 -10.46 26.42
C ASP A 244 16.54 -8.94 26.63
N LYS A 245 15.36 -8.50 27.10
CA LYS A 245 15.15 -7.11 27.49
C LYS A 245 16.24 -6.69 28.48
N ASN A 246 17.10 -5.77 28.06
CA ASN A 246 18.18 -5.23 28.88
C ASN A 246 17.73 -3.92 29.53
N PHE A 247 18.09 -3.73 30.79
CA PHE A 247 18.05 -2.42 31.40
C PHE A 247 19.26 -1.63 30.90
N VAL A 248 19.00 -0.52 30.21
CA VAL A 248 20.03 0.33 29.62
C VAL A 248 20.08 1.67 30.34
N ALA A 249 21.28 2.21 30.49
CA ALA A 249 21.49 3.51 31.08
C ALA A 249 20.79 4.59 30.24
N THR A 250 20.24 5.59 30.92
CA THR A 250 19.56 6.71 30.25
C THR A 250 20.16 8.04 30.63
N VAL A 251 19.91 9.02 29.77
CA VAL A 251 20.10 10.44 30.06
C VAL A 251 18.82 11.18 29.72
N ASP A 252 18.47 12.18 30.54
CA ASP A 252 17.40 13.09 30.20
C ASP A 252 17.68 13.79 28.85
N GLN A 253 16.65 13.82 28.01
CA GLN A 253 16.73 14.41 26.68
C GLN A 253 17.16 15.89 26.73
N ARG A 254 16.71 16.66 27.72
CA ARG A 254 16.97 18.09 27.80
C ARG A 254 18.40 18.34 28.26
N GLU A 255 18.88 17.55 29.21
CA GLU A 255 20.28 17.55 29.62
C GLU A 255 21.19 17.18 28.45
N PHE A 256 20.86 16.14 27.69
CA PHE A 256 21.65 15.74 26.52
C PHE A 256 21.81 16.88 25.52
N PHE A 257 20.73 17.57 25.14
CA PHE A 257 20.84 18.66 24.17
C PHE A 257 21.51 19.93 24.73
N ASN A 258 21.24 20.31 25.98
CA ASN A 258 21.81 21.52 26.57
C ASN A 258 23.28 21.37 26.99
N VAL A 259 23.66 20.21 27.52
CA VAL A 259 24.98 19.99 28.13
C VAL A 259 25.88 19.22 27.18
N THR A 260 25.44 18.06 26.70
CA THR A 260 26.28 17.17 25.89
C THR A 260 26.47 17.72 24.47
N VAL A 261 25.36 18.09 23.81
CA VAL A 261 25.38 18.68 22.47
C VAL A 261 25.81 20.15 22.55
N GLY A 262 25.15 20.96 23.38
CA GLY A 262 25.62 22.30 23.75
C GLY A 262 25.72 23.30 22.59
N THR A 263 24.94 23.11 21.52
CA THR A 263 24.85 24.03 20.38
C THR A 263 23.42 24.53 20.17
N TYR A 264 23.30 25.78 19.71
CA TYR A 264 22.01 26.41 19.36
C TYR A 264 21.57 26.12 17.92
N LYS A 265 22.37 25.38 17.15
CA LYS A 265 22.05 24.97 15.77
C LYS A 265 22.49 23.51 15.56
N ILE A 266 21.55 22.69 15.11
CA ILE A 266 21.77 21.30 14.69
C ILE A 266 21.45 21.22 13.21
N ASP A 267 22.49 21.08 12.37
CA ASP A 267 22.31 21.05 10.93
C ASP A 267 21.69 19.73 10.46
N MET A 268 22.05 18.61 11.09
CA MET A 268 21.56 17.26 10.80
C MET A 268 21.20 16.52 12.10
N LEU A 269 19.94 16.10 12.24
CA LEU A 269 19.47 15.27 13.35
C LEU A 269 18.98 13.91 12.84
N TRP A 270 19.63 12.82 13.25
CA TRP A 270 19.23 11.46 12.88
C TRP A 270 18.69 10.74 14.11
N ILE A 271 17.52 10.10 13.98
CA ILE A 271 16.84 9.44 15.09
C ILE A 271 16.48 8.02 14.66
N THR A 272 16.92 7.03 15.43
CA THR A 272 16.63 5.62 15.17
C THR A 272 15.77 4.99 16.27
N PRO A 273 15.27 3.75 16.10
CA PRO A 273 14.55 3.04 17.15
C PRO A 273 15.38 2.78 18.41
N ASN A 274 16.72 2.80 18.32
CA ASN A 274 17.62 2.64 19.47
C ASN A 274 17.79 3.94 20.28
N ALA A 275 17.15 5.06 19.88
CA ALA A 275 17.22 6.33 20.59
C ALA A 275 16.60 6.30 22.01
N GLY A 276 15.90 5.23 22.38
CA GLY A 276 15.17 5.13 23.64
C GLY A 276 13.74 5.65 23.52
N ASN A 277 13.28 6.37 24.54
CA ASN A 277 11.93 6.93 24.59
C ASN A 277 11.92 8.41 24.21
N PHE A 278 12.60 8.74 23.11
CA PHE A 278 12.63 10.11 22.58
C PHE A 278 11.21 10.63 22.31
N LYS A 279 10.90 11.83 22.82
CA LYS A 279 9.58 12.46 22.71
C LYS A 279 9.56 13.43 21.53
N TYR A 280 9.39 12.91 20.32
CA TYR A 280 9.42 13.69 19.08
C TYR A 280 8.58 14.97 19.14
N GLU A 281 7.31 14.83 19.54
CA GLU A 281 6.34 15.92 19.61
C GLU A 281 6.72 17.00 20.65
N LYS A 282 7.37 16.60 21.74
CA LYS A 282 7.81 17.54 22.80
C LYS A 282 8.94 18.45 22.30
N TYR A 283 9.78 17.95 21.41
CA TYR A 283 10.96 18.67 20.94
C TYR A 283 10.73 19.39 19.60
N LEU A 284 10.04 18.75 18.66
CA LEU A 284 9.96 19.20 17.26
C LEU A 284 8.74 20.10 16.95
N ASN A 285 7.68 20.06 17.75
CA ASN A 285 6.51 20.92 17.56
C ASN A 285 6.83 22.39 17.85
N LYS A 286 6.04 23.30 17.26
CA LYS A 286 6.07 24.72 17.56
C LYS A 286 5.91 24.95 19.06
N ASP A 287 6.68 25.89 19.60
CA ASP A 287 6.76 26.16 21.05
C ASP A 287 7.27 24.94 21.87
N GLY A 288 7.88 23.95 21.21
CA GLY A 288 8.50 22.78 21.81
C GLY A 288 9.84 23.06 22.49
N GLU A 289 10.44 22.04 23.09
CA GLU A 289 11.67 22.21 23.89
C GLU A 289 12.85 22.76 23.10
N PHE A 290 13.04 22.37 21.82
CA PHE A 290 14.12 22.97 21.03
C PHE A 290 13.95 24.49 20.88
N GLU A 291 12.72 24.96 20.65
CA GLU A 291 12.44 26.39 20.53
C GLU A 291 12.62 27.12 21.87
N LYS A 292 12.15 26.54 22.98
CA LYS A 292 12.36 27.07 24.34
C LYS A 292 13.85 27.16 24.71
N MET A 293 14.66 26.22 24.22
CA MET A 293 16.11 26.21 24.41
C MET A 293 16.85 27.09 23.41
N GLY A 294 16.17 27.65 22.41
CA GLY A 294 16.79 28.42 21.33
C GLY A 294 17.61 27.56 20.34
N VAL A 295 17.37 26.25 20.32
CA VAL A 295 18.00 25.30 19.40
C VAL A 295 17.23 25.24 18.09
N LYS A 296 17.91 25.52 16.98
CA LYS A 296 17.37 25.38 15.62
C LYS A 296 17.80 24.05 15.01
N VAL A 297 16.85 23.29 14.48
CA VAL A 297 17.12 22.04 13.75
C VAL A 297 16.82 22.26 12.27
N CYS A 298 17.81 22.04 11.40
CA CYS A 298 17.69 22.34 9.97
C CYS A 298 17.11 21.17 9.15
N GLN A 299 17.58 19.94 9.39
CA GLN A 299 17.08 18.75 8.70
C GLN A 299 17.09 17.52 9.62
N ILE A 300 16.17 16.59 9.36
CA ILE A 300 15.93 15.43 10.24
C ILE A 300 15.78 14.17 9.40
N ASN A 301 16.44 13.08 9.81
CA ASN A 301 16.12 11.73 9.37
C ASN A 301 15.52 10.97 10.55
N ILE A 302 14.38 10.31 10.34
CA ILE A 302 13.68 9.53 11.36
C ILE A 302 13.45 8.13 10.83
N GLU A 303 13.96 7.14 11.55
CA GLU A 303 13.58 5.75 11.38
C GLU A 303 12.50 5.37 12.40
N ILE A 304 11.45 4.70 11.93
CA ILE A 304 10.34 4.29 12.78
C ILE A 304 9.90 2.87 12.44
N THR A 305 9.49 2.12 13.47
CA THR A 305 9.05 0.74 13.29
C THR A 305 7.55 0.67 13.00
N LYS A 306 7.10 -0.38 12.32
CA LYS A 306 5.68 -0.62 12.03
C LYS A 306 4.78 -0.63 13.28
N ASN A 307 5.35 -0.91 14.45
CA ASN A 307 4.62 -0.97 15.72
C ASN A 307 4.39 0.43 16.33
N ASP A 308 5.05 1.46 15.80
CA ASP A 308 5.03 2.83 16.32
C ASP A 308 4.12 3.76 15.49
N ALA A 309 3.15 3.21 14.75
CA ALA A 309 2.23 3.96 13.89
C ALA A 309 1.54 5.14 14.59
N ASP A 310 1.09 4.95 15.83
CA ASP A 310 0.45 6.03 16.61
C ASP A 310 1.44 7.14 16.99
N LYS A 311 2.71 6.79 17.27
CA LYS A 311 3.76 7.79 17.52
C LYS A 311 4.07 8.56 16.24
N TRP A 312 4.11 7.87 15.10
CA TRP A 312 4.28 8.50 13.80
C TRP A 312 3.18 9.52 13.52
N PHE A 313 1.91 9.14 13.68
CA PHE A 313 0.78 10.04 13.45
C PHE A 313 0.82 11.27 14.36
N LYS A 314 1.10 11.07 15.66
CA LYS A 314 1.22 12.16 16.65
C LYS A 314 2.36 13.13 16.36
N LEU A 315 3.42 12.68 15.71
CA LEU A 315 4.51 13.53 15.24
C LEU A 315 4.11 14.29 13.97
N ILE A 316 3.65 13.58 12.95
CA ILE A 316 3.49 14.16 11.61
C ILE A 316 2.32 15.14 11.54
N ASN A 317 1.19 14.84 12.19
CA ASN A 317 0.00 15.66 12.05
C ASN A 317 0.21 17.13 12.50
N PRO A 318 0.80 17.40 13.69
CA PRO A 318 1.17 18.76 14.08
C PRO A 318 2.19 19.40 13.12
N LEU A 319 3.23 18.67 12.70
CA LEU A 319 4.28 19.23 11.84
C LEU A 319 3.77 19.70 10.47
N VAL A 320 2.79 19.01 9.88
CA VAL A 320 2.11 19.45 8.65
C VAL A 320 1.25 20.67 8.91
N GLN A 321 0.46 20.69 10.00
CA GLN A 321 -0.41 21.81 10.34
C GLN A 321 0.37 23.10 10.63
N GLU A 322 1.52 22.96 11.31
CA GLU A 322 2.42 24.06 11.66
C GLU A 322 3.30 24.51 10.49
N LYS A 323 3.30 23.75 9.38
CA LYS A 323 4.12 23.99 8.18
C LYS A 323 5.61 24.13 8.47
N ARG A 324 6.13 23.34 9.42
CA ARG A 324 7.50 23.51 9.96
C ARG A 324 8.55 22.71 9.19
N PHE A 325 8.25 21.46 8.83
CA PHE A 325 9.13 20.57 8.09
C PHE A 325 8.38 19.96 6.91
N ILE A 326 9.02 19.94 5.74
CA ILE A 326 8.58 19.12 4.60
C ILE A 326 9.17 17.72 4.73
N PHE A 327 8.47 16.71 4.23
CA PHE A 327 8.88 15.30 4.31
C PHE A 327 9.27 14.82 2.93
N MET A 328 10.50 14.35 2.79
CA MET A 328 11.07 14.02 1.49
C MET A 328 11.69 12.63 1.53
N ARG A 329 11.72 11.97 0.36
CA ARG A 329 12.40 10.69 0.12
C ARG A 329 12.06 9.59 1.13
N PRO A 330 10.76 9.37 1.44
CA PRO A 330 10.36 8.34 2.39
C PRO A 330 10.72 6.94 1.86
N MET A 331 11.19 6.06 2.74
CA MET A 331 11.63 4.73 2.35
C MET A 331 11.17 3.67 3.35
N ALA A 332 10.79 2.50 2.84
CA ALA A 332 10.64 1.29 3.63
C ALA A 332 11.91 0.44 3.56
N THR A 333 12.33 -0.12 4.69
CA THR A 333 13.47 -1.03 4.80
C THR A 333 13.00 -2.36 5.41
N GLU A 334 13.41 -3.51 4.86
CA GLU A 334 13.17 -4.81 5.51
C GLU A 334 14.07 -5.00 6.73
N ASP A 335 13.62 -5.81 7.69
CA ASP A 335 14.43 -6.29 8.80
C ASP A 335 15.34 -7.45 8.33
N PRO A 336 16.67 -7.35 8.48
CA PRO A 336 17.63 -8.37 8.02
C PRO A 336 17.38 -9.77 8.58
N ASN A 337 16.81 -9.88 9.79
CA ASN A 337 16.63 -11.17 10.46
C ASN A 337 15.45 -12.00 9.91
N GLN A 338 14.55 -11.38 9.15
CA GLN A 338 13.43 -12.10 8.51
C GLN A 338 13.91 -13.02 7.38
N ARG A 339 15.05 -12.70 6.74
CA ARG A 339 15.67 -13.57 5.71
C ARG A 339 16.20 -14.88 6.28
N LEU A 340 16.75 -14.86 7.50
CA LEU A 340 17.30 -16.05 8.14
C LEU A 340 16.20 -17.01 8.59
N CYS A 341 15.10 -16.50 9.16
CA CYS A 341 13.95 -17.30 9.56
C CYS A 341 13.21 -17.92 8.37
N VAL A 342 13.02 -17.16 7.29
CA VAL A 342 12.38 -17.68 6.06
C VAL A 342 13.28 -18.73 5.40
N ALA A 343 14.58 -18.50 5.32
CA ALA A 343 15.52 -19.50 4.80
C ALA A 343 15.54 -20.79 5.65
N LEU A 344 15.55 -20.67 6.98
CA LEU A 344 15.45 -21.82 7.88
C LEU A 344 14.12 -22.56 7.71
N PHE A 345 13.00 -21.83 7.57
CA PHE A 345 11.70 -22.42 7.33
C PHE A 345 11.64 -23.16 5.98
N TYR A 346 12.23 -22.59 4.93
CA TYR A 346 12.35 -23.24 3.62
C TYR A 346 13.21 -24.50 3.69
N VAL A 347 14.33 -24.48 4.42
CA VAL A 347 15.20 -25.66 4.59
C VAL A 347 14.49 -26.76 5.37
N ILE A 348 13.80 -26.41 6.46
CA ILE A 348 13.01 -27.36 7.26
C ILE A 348 11.84 -27.92 6.44
N SER A 349 11.17 -27.07 5.66
CA SER A 349 10.07 -27.47 4.78
C SER A 349 10.55 -28.35 3.64
N LEU A 350 11.70 -28.04 3.01
CA LEU A 350 12.31 -28.91 2.00
C LEU A 350 12.68 -30.28 2.60
N PHE A 351 13.20 -30.30 3.83
CA PHE A 351 13.54 -31.53 4.52
C PHE A 351 12.29 -32.36 4.86
N ALA A 352 11.20 -31.71 5.29
CA ALA A 352 9.92 -32.38 5.52
C ALA A 352 9.31 -32.92 4.21
N ILE A 353 9.38 -32.14 3.13
CA ILE A 353 8.89 -32.54 1.80
C ILE A 353 9.73 -33.68 1.23
N THR A 354 11.05 -33.68 1.38
CA THR A 354 11.89 -34.80 0.92
C THR A 354 11.62 -36.06 1.72
N VAL A 355 11.42 -35.97 3.03
CA VAL A 355 11.01 -37.12 3.86
C VAL A 355 9.62 -37.64 3.45
N LEU A 356 8.66 -36.75 3.19
CA LEU A 356 7.34 -37.10 2.67
C LEU A 356 7.40 -37.72 1.27
N MET A 357 8.24 -37.19 0.37
CA MET A 357 8.46 -37.72 -0.97
C MET A 357 9.14 -39.10 -0.93
N ILE A 358 10.09 -39.32 -0.02
CA ILE A 358 10.71 -40.65 0.19
C ILE A 358 9.65 -41.65 0.69
N HIS A 359 8.73 -41.23 1.57
CA HIS A 359 7.60 -42.08 1.99
C HIS A 359 6.55 -42.27 0.88
N PHE A 360 6.27 -41.27 0.06
CA PHE A 360 5.32 -41.38 -1.07
C PHE A 360 5.87 -42.23 -2.23
N ILE A 361 7.17 -42.14 -2.54
CA ILE A 361 7.82 -42.97 -3.56
C ILE A 361 7.86 -44.45 -3.12
N GLN A 362 7.86 -44.73 -1.82
CA GLN A 362 7.70 -46.09 -1.29
C GLN A 362 6.23 -46.56 -1.24
N TYR A 363 5.24 -45.66 -1.35
CA TYR A 363 3.83 -45.98 -1.14
C TYR A 363 2.95 -45.93 -2.40
N ASP A 364 3.37 -45.29 -3.50
CA ASP A 364 2.50 -45.17 -4.69
C ASP A 364 3.23 -45.42 -6.02
N SER A 365 3.15 -46.67 -6.48
CA SER A 365 3.57 -47.10 -7.83
C SER A 365 2.46 -46.91 -8.88
N ASN A 366 1.27 -46.41 -8.51
CA ASN A 366 0.14 -46.36 -9.44
C ASN A 366 -0.79 -45.16 -9.19
N ARG A 367 -0.34 -43.93 -9.50
CA ARG A 367 -1.26 -42.84 -9.86
C ARG A 367 -0.59 -41.74 -10.69
N LYS A 368 -1.27 -41.37 -11.78
CA LYS A 368 -0.88 -40.30 -12.70
C LYS A 368 -1.09 -38.93 -12.03
N ILE A 369 -0.06 -38.10 -12.09
CA ILE A 369 -0.05 -36.70 -11.62
C ILE A 369 -0.76 -35.83 -12.67
N VAL A 370 -1.69 -34.99 -12.25
CA VAL A 370 -2.26 -33.88 -13.03
C VAL A 370 -1.66 -32.57 -12.50
N PRO A 371 -1.13 -31.67 -13.36
CA PRO A 371 -0.45 -30.45 -12.92
C PRO A 371 -1.43 -29.38 -12.44
N ALA A 372 -0.96 -28.58 -11.48
CA ALA A 372 -1.70 -27.57 -10.75
C ALA A 372 -1.71 -26.21 -11.48
N ASP A 373 -2.90 -25.71 -11.74
CA ASP A 373 -3.23 -24.29 -11.86
C ASP A 373 -4.57 -24.13 -11.10
N LYS A 374 -4.53 -23.69 -9.84
CA LYS A 374 -5.74 -23.48 -9.03
C LYS A 374 -5.86 -22.01 -8.65
N ILE A 375 -6.97 -21.40 -9.05
CA ILE A 375 -7.44 -20.10 -8.55
C ILE A 375 -8.62 -20.43 -7.63
N ILE A 376 -8.52 -20.02 -6.37
CA ILE A 376 -9.58 -20.14 -5.37
C ILE A 376 -10.31 -18.80 -5.33
N VAL A 377 -11.62 -18.79 -5.58
CA VAL A 377 -12.45 -17.59 -5.50
C VAL A 377 -13.54 -17.80 -4.45
N ALA A 378 -13.52 -16.96 -3.41
CA ALA A 378 -14.59 -16.88 -2.43
C ALA A 378 -15.76 -16.06 -3.01
N VAL A 379 -16.96 -16.60 -2.92
CA VAL A 379 -18.22 -15.89 -3.14
C VAL A 379 -18.89 -15.88 -1.79
N GLU A 380 -18.93 -14.72 -1.14
CA GLU A 380 -19.73 -14.52 0.05
C GLU A 380 -21.10 -13.98 -0.37
N ASP A 381 -22.16 -14.70 0.01
CA ASP A 381 -23.49 -14.12 0.17
C ASP A 381 -23.38 -13.09 1.31
N ASN A 382 -23.65 -11.81 1.03
CA ASN A 382 -23.68 -10.78 2.08
C ASN A 382 -25.01 -10.05 2.09
N ASP A 383 -25.76 -10.32 3.15
CA ASP A 383 -26.95 -9.60 3.55
C ASP A 383 -26.53 -8.28 4.23
N GLU A 384 -26.28 -7.21 3.46
CA GLU A 384 -26.20 -5.85 4.03
C GLU A 384 -26.70 -4.80 3.02
N THR A 385 -28.02 -4.75 2.85
CA THR A 385 -28.71 -3.73 2.04
C THR A 385 -28.85 -2.40 2.79
N THR A 386 -27.77 -1.61 2.85
CA THR A 386 -27.90 -0.18 3.18
C THR A 386 -28.07 0.64 1.91
N LYS A 387 -29.34 0.88 1.53
CA LYS A 387 -29.71 1.85 0.48
C LYS A 387 -29.24 3.24 0.93
N LYS A 388 -28.09 3.72 0.43
CA LYS A 388 -27.76 5.15 0.48
C LYS A 388 -28.90 5.92 -0.25
N PRO A 389 -29.39 7.05 0.28
CA PRO A 389 -30.37 7.87 -0.44
C PRO A 389 -29.75 8.36 -1.75
N LEU A 390 -30.30 7.90 -2.86
CA LEU A 390 -29.81 8.16 -4.22
C LEU A 390 -30.28 9.56 -4.68
N PRO A 391 -29.43 10.36 -5.35
CA PRO A 391 -29.77 11.72 -5.75
C PRO A 391 -30.94 11.77 -6.75
N PRO A 392 -31.72 12.87 -6.78
CA PRO A 392 -32.82 13.02 -7.74
C PRO A 392 -32.27 13.22 -9.16
N PHE A 393 -32.37 12.20 -10.00
CA PHE A 393 -32.14 12.28 -11.45
C PHE A 393 -33.47 12.11 -12.19
N ASN A 394 -33.75 13.02 -13.13
CA ASN A 394 -34.97 13.00 -13.94
C ASN A 394 -34.61 13.03 -15.43
N TYR A 395 -34.53 11.84 -16.03
CA TYR A 395 -34.19 11.67 -17.44
C TYR A 395 -35.16 12.38 -18.39
N ASP A 396 -36.46 12.35 -18.10
CA ASP A 396 -37.50 12.90 -18.96
C ASP A 396 -37.44 14.43 -19.08
N SER A 397 -36.69 15.09 -18.18
CA SER A 397 -36.46 16.54 -18.22
C SER A 397 -35.27 16.97 -19.09
N LEU A 398 -34.47 16.01 -19.58
CA LEU A 398 -33.25 16.31 -20.33
C LEU A 398 -33.58 16.78 -21.76
N PRO A 399 -32.83 17.77 -22.31
CA PRO A 399 -32.97 18.17 -23.71
C PRO A 399 -32.47 17.08 -24.66
N PRO A 400 -32.91 17.02 -25.92
CA PRO A 400 -32.32 16.14 -26.92
C PRO A 400 -30.82 16.39 -27.10
N CYS A 401 -30.05 15.33 -27.34
CA CYS A 401 -28.61 15.47 -27.56
C CYS A 401 -28.31 16.12 -28.93
N ASP A 402 -27.48 17.16 -28.90
CA ASP A 402 -26.77 17.65 -30.08
C ASP A 402 -25.30 17.19 -30.00
N LEU A 403 -25.04 16.02 -30.55
CA LEU A 403 -23.71 15.41 -30.53
C LEU A 403 -22.82 15.85 -31.71
N ASN A 404 -23.33 16.66 -32.63
CA ASN A 404 -22.62 17.02 -33.87
C ASN A 404 -22.03 18.44 -33.83
N GLU A 405 -22.57 19.33 -33.00
CA GLU A 405 -22.06 20.71 -32.87
C GLU A 405 -20.87 20.81 -31.89
N GLU A 406 -19.81 21.52 -32.28
CA GLU A 406 -18.76 21.92 -31.34
C GLU A 406 -19.32 22.94 -30.36
N LEU A 407 -19.11 22.68 -29.06
CA LEU A 407 -19.52 23.62 -28.03
C LEU A 407 -18.69 24.90 -28.13
N GLU A 408 -19.35 26.05 -28.26
CA GLU A 408 -18.67 27.35 -28.30
C GLU A 408 -17.87 27.64 -27.02
N LYS A 409 -18.27 27.05 -25.88
CA LYS A 409 -17.63 27.20 -24.56
C LYS A 409 -17.72 25.91 -23.73
N PRO A 410 -16.75 24.98 -23.86
CA PRO A 410 -16.74 23.76 -23.05
C PRO A 410 -16.54 24.11 -21.56
N LYS A 411 -17.33 23.50 -20.68
CA LYS A 411 -17.20 23.67 -19.21
C LYS A 411 -15.92 23.06 -18.65
N LEU A 412 -15.43 22.01 -19.31
CA LEU A 412 -14.26 21.24 -18.87
C LEU A 412 -13.13 21.40 -19.88
N ASN A 413 -11.90 21.51 -19.38
CA ASN A 413 -10.71 21.48 -20.23
C ASN A 413 -10.16 20.06 -20.29
N LEU A 414 -10.57 19.29 -21.31
CA LEU A 414 -10.20 17.88 -21.48
C LEU A 414 -8.69 17.65 -21.52
N LYS A 415 -7.92 18.59 -22.08
CA LYS A 415 -6.43 18.51 -22.08
C LYS A 415 -5.86 18.66 -20.67
N THR A 416 -6.43 19.56 -19.87
CA THR A 416 -6.02 19.73 -18.48
C THR A 416 -6.42 18.51 -17.65
N ILE A 417 -7.62 17.95 -17.83
CA ILE A 417 -8.05 16.69 -17.18
C ILE A 417 -7.02 15.57 -17.42
N GLN A 418 -6.65 15.33 -18.68
CA GLN A 418 -5.65 14.32 -19.02
C GLN A 418 -4.31 14.62 -18.34
N LYS A 419 -3.86 15.88 -18.38
CA LYS A 419 -2.59 16.28 -17.78
C LYS A 419 -2.59 16.09 -16.26
N SER A 420 -3.65 16.50 -15.56
CA SER A 420 -3.79 16.34 -14.11
C SER A 420 -3.86 14.86 -13.73
N PHE A 421 -4.65 14.06 -14.46
CA PHE A 421 -4.68 12.61 -14.28
C PHE A 421 -3.29 11.98 -14.47
N LEU A 422 -2.60 12.29 -15.57
CA LEU A 422 -1.27 11.73 -15.85
C LEU A 422 -0.23 12.15 -14.80
N LYS A 423 -0.26 13.43 -14.37
CA LYS A 423 0.66 13.99 -13.38
C LYS A 423 0.48 13.35 -12.01
N CYS A 424 -0.75 13.03 -11.59
CA CYS A 424 -0.99 12.44 -10.29
C CYS A 424 -0.87 10.90 -10.28
N VAL A 425 -1.55 10.22 -11.21
CA VAL A 425 -1.75 8.76 -11.14
C VAL A 425 -0.49 7.97 -11.48
N PHE A 426 0.28 8.37 -12.51
CA PHE A 426 1.41 7.56 -12.97
C PHE A 426 2.64 7.59 -12.08
N PRO A 427 3.06 8.72 -11.49
CA PRO A 427 4.14 8.71 -10.49
C PRO A 427 3.84 7.79 -9.31
N LEU A 428 2.57 7.69 -8.91
CA LEU A 428 2.12 6.78 -7.87
C LEU A 428 2.16 5.30 -8.30
N LEU A 429 1.59 5.01 -9.47
CA LEU A 429 1.50 3.63 -9.98
C LEU A 429 2.85 3.03 -10.36
N THR A 430 3.76 3.82 -10.92
CA THR A 430 5.05 3.32 -11.44
C THR A 430 5.89 2.62 -10.37
N ARG A 431 5.69 2.98 -9.11
CA ARG A 431 6.41 2.42 -7.95
C ARG A 431 5.89 1.06 -7.51
N PHE A 432 4.71 0.67 -7.97
CA PHE A 432 4.17 -0.67 -7.81
C PHE A 432 4.46 -1.56 -9.01
N PHE A 433 5.01 -1.04 -10.13
CA PHE A 433 5.37 -1.88 -11.26
C PHE A 433 6.51 -2.83 -10.86
N GLY A 434 6.22 -4.14 -10.87
CA GLY A 434 7.09 -5.18 -10.33
C GLY A 434 6.70 -5.70 -8.94
N ASN A 435 5.72 -5.07 -8.27
CA ASN A 435 5.08 -5.56 -7.04
C ASN A 435 3.53 -5.56 -7.18
N PRO A 436 2.96 -6.55 -7.89
CA PRO A 436 1.52 -6.62 -8.16
C PRO A 436 0.63 -6.78 -6.92
N GLU A 437 1.09 -7.52 -5.91
CA GLU A 437 0.30 -7.75 -4.71
C GLU A 437 0.20 -6.47 -3.87
N GLY A 438 1.31 -5.72 -3.78
CA GLY A 438 1.31 -4.39 -3.18
C GLY A 438 0.45 -3.38 -3.95
N LEU A 439 0.31 -3.53 -5.27
CA LEU A 439 -0.53 -2.66 -6.08
C LEU A 439 -2.00 -2.75 -5.66
N LEU A 440 -2.60 -3.94 -5.67
CA LEU A 440 -4.04 -4.10 -5.38
C LEU A 440 -4.36 -3.66 -3.95
N PHE A 441 -3.53 -4.06 -2.99
CA PHE A 441 -3.72 -3.73 -1.58
C PHE A 441 -3.72 -2.21 -1.34
N ASN A 442 -2.81 -1.48 -2.01
CA ASN A 442 -2.66 -0.04 -1.85
C ASN A 442 -3.39 0.78 -2.92
N PHE A 443 -4.14 0.14 -3.83
CA PHE A 443 -4.66 0.80 -5.02
C PHE A 443 -5.58 1.97 -4.65
N SER A 444 -6.55 1.72 -3.78
CA SER A 444 -7.47 2.75 -3.30
C SER A 444 -6.79 3.76 -2.39
N SER A 445 -5.99 3.32 -1.41
CA SER A 445 -5.35 4.21 -0.43
C SER A 445 -4.39 5.20 -1.08
N VAL A 446 -3.68 4.78 -2.12
CA VAL A 446 -2.69 5.61 -2.80
C VAL A 446 -3.31 6.48 -3.87
N LEU A 447 -4.19 5.94 -4.72
CA LEU A 447 -4.66 6.70 -5.90
C LEU A 447 -5.87 7.55 -5.65
N SER A 448 -6.63 7.30 -4.59
CA SER A 448 -7.82 8.12 -4.34
C SER A 448 -7.48 9.60 -4.15
N VAL A 449 -6.22 9.96 -3.83
CA VAL A 449 -5.76 11.36 -3.75
C VAL A 449 -5.89 12.10 -5.07
N CYS A 450 -5.79 11.37 -6.19
CA CYS A 450 -5.91 11.95 -7.52
C CYS A 450 -7.36 12.32 -7.88
N ASP A 451 -8.35 11.83 -7.13
CA ASP A 451 -9.74 12.29 -7.27
C ASP A 451 -9.94 13.71 -6.72
N ASP A 452 -9.02 14.22 -5.88
CA ASP A 452 -9.09 15.58 -5.30
C ASP A 452 -8.49 16.65 -6.21
N GLU A 453 -7.79 16.26 -7.28
CA GLU A 453 -7.29 17.18 -8.30
C GLU A 453 -8.43 18.01 -8.85
N GLU A 454 -8.25 19.34 -8.96
CA GLU A 454 -9.33 20.27 -9.22
C GLU A 454 -10.11 19.91 -10.49
N GLU A 455 -9.41 19.51 -11.55
CA GLU A 455 -10.03 19.13 -12.81
C GLU A 455 -10.74 17.78 -12.78
N ILE A 456 -10.32 16.86 -11.89
CA ILE A 456 -10.94 15.53 -11.73
C ILE A 456 -12.15 15.62 -10.80
N ARG A 457 -12.02 16.34 -9.69
CA ARG A 457 -13.07 16.53 -8.68
C ARG A 457 -14.34 17.17 -9.26
N ASN A 458 -14.19 17.99 -10.29
CA ASN A 458 -15.32 18.66 -10.95
C ASN A 458 -16.12 17.75 -11.90
N ILE A 459 -15.71 16.48 -12.08
CA ILE A 459 -16.46 15.48 -12.83
C ILE A 459 -17.52 14.86 -11.89
N ASP A 460 -18.80 15.06 -12.24
CA ASP A 460 -19.94 14.61 -11.42
C ASP A 460 -20.19 13.10 -11.56
N VAL A 461 -19.44 12.32 -10.79
CA VAL A 461 -19.60 10.87 -10.70
C VAL A 461 -20.52 10.51 -9.54
N THR A 462 -21.63 9.87 -9.85
CA THR A 462 -22.60 9.41 -8.85
C THR A 462 -22.30 7.99 -8.41
N GLU A 463 -22.20 7.77 -7.09
CA GLU A 463 -22.20 6.44 -6.49
C GLU A 463 -23.63 5.88 -6.43
N ILE A 464 -23.80 4.64 -6.87
CA ILE A 464 -25.06 3.88 -6.85
C ILE A 464 -24.88 2.60 -6.01
N ALA A 465 -25.93 1.78 -5.93
CA ALA A 465 -25.88 0.53 -5.16
C ALA A 465 -24.69 -0.37 -5.56
N ASN A 466 -24.30 -1.26 -4.64
CA ASN A 466 -23.21 -2.25 -4.82
C ASN A 466 -21.83 -1.60 -5.10
N ASP A 467 -21.58 -0.44 -4.51
CA ASP A 467 -20.34 0.33 -4.66
C ASP A 467 -19.98 0.55 -6.15
N ARG A 468 -20.98 0.87 -6.99
CA ARG A 468 -20.79 1.16 -8.42
C ARG A 468 -20.92 2.65 -8.66
N TRP A 469 -20.39 3.11 -9.80
CA TRP A 469 -20.40 4.52 -10.19
C TRP A 469 -20.89 4.72 -11.62
N VAL A 470 -21.54 5.84 -11.85
CA VAL A 470 -22.02 6.24 -13.17
C VAL A 470 -21.95 7.76 -13.30
N ILE A 471 -21.75 8.25 -14.51
CA ILE A 471 -22.07 9.64 -14.87
C ILE A 471 -23.38 9.59 -15.64
N PHE A 472 -24.40 10.32 -15.17
CA PHE A 472 -25.66 10.38 -15.88
C PHE A 472 -25.54 11.16 -17.18
N PRO A 473 -26.29 10.77 -18.23
CA PRO A 473 -26.35 11.56 -19.44
C PRO A 473 -26.96 12.93 -19.13
N LYS A 474 -26.45 13.96 -19.78
CA LYS A 474 -26.96 15.33 -19.63
C LYS A 474 -27.94 15.75 -20.72
N CYS A 475 -28.18 14.87 -21.67
CA CYS A 475 -29.15 15.02 -22.74
C CYS A 475 -29.82 13.67 -23.02
N ASN A 476 -30.99 13.68 -23.68
CA ASN A 476 -31.72 12.49 -24.05
C ASN A 476 -31.31 11.97 -25.44
N GLU A 477 -31.02 10.68 -25.50
CA GLU A 477 -30.80 9.87 -26.70
C GLU A 477 -30.82 8.38 -26.29
N ASN A 478 -30.77 7.44 -27.23
CA ASN A 478 -30.70 6.01 -26.91
C ASN A 478 -29.46 5.70 -26.04
N ASN A 479 -29.64 4.87 -25.00
CA ASN A 479 -28.58 4.48 -24.08
C ASN A 479 -28.35 2.97 -24.13
N THR A 480 -27.10 2.53 -24.07
CA THR A 480 -26.74 1.10 -24.06
C THR A 480 -25.87 0.73 -22.86
N MET A 481 -26.21 -0.36 -22.20
CA MET A 481 -25.39 -0.93 -21.14
C MET A 481 -25.02 -2.36 -21.46
N VAL A 482 -23.74 -2.69 -21.31
CA VAL A 482 -23.19 -4.03 -21.47
C VAL A 482 -22.52 -4.44 -20.17
N THR A 483 -22.89 -5.59 -19.62
CA THR A 483 -22.24 -6.15 -18.43
C THR A 483 -21.66 -7.52 -18.71
N LEU A 484 -20.36 -7.63 -18.53
CA LEU A 484 -19.60 -8.87 -18.65
C LEU A 484 -19.35 -9.42 -17.24
N GLY A 485 -20.03 -10.51 -16.88
CA GLY A 485 -20.01 -11.06 -15.51
C GLY A 485 -21.14 -10.51 -14.65
N VAL A 486 -22.39 -10.70 -15.08
CA VAL A 486 -23.58 -10.35 -14.28
C VAL A 486 -23.61 -11.18 -12.99
N GLU A 487 -23.76 -10.49 -11.86
CA GLU A 487 -23.88 -11.08 -10.52
C GLU A 487 -25.33 -11.45 -10.20
N LYS A 488 -25.53 -12.26 -9.15
CA LYS A 488 -26.86 -12.62 -8.67
C LYS A 488 -27.63 -11.40 -8.15
N GLU A 489 -26.93 -10.48 -7.50
CA GLU A 489 -27.49 -9.20 -7.04
C GLU A 489 -27.42 -8.14 -8.13
N THR A 490 -28.57 -7.63 -8.55
CA THR A 490 -28.70 -6.69 -9.67
C THR A 490 -29.37 -5.37 -9.25
N ASN A 491 -29.17 -4.96 -7.99
CA ASN A 491 -29.80 -3.76 -7.43
C ASN A 491 -29.35 -2.48 -8.15
N ALA A 492 -28.07 -2.39 -8.52
CA ALA A 492 -27.52 -1.24 -9.23
C ALA A 492 -28.07 -1.15 -10.66
N GLU A 493 -28.13 -2.28 -11.35
CA GLU A 493 -28.68 -2.45 -12.68
C GLU A 493 -30.16 -2.08 -12.73
N SER A 494 -30.98 -2.63 -11.81
CA SER A 494 -32.43 -2.39 -11.77
C SER A 494 -32.73 -0.90 -11.57
N TRP A 495 -31.88 -0.22 -10.79
CA TRP A 495 -32.01 1.20 -10.56
C TRP A 495 -31.63 2.03 -11.78
N LEU A 496 -30.58 1.64 -12.53
CA LEU A 496 -30.22 2.30 -13.78
C LEU A 496 -31.32 2.16 -14.83
N GLU A 497 -31.92 0.97 -14.94
CA GLU A 497 -33.09 0.71 -15.80
C GLU A 497 -34.26 1.63 -15.44
N GLU A 498 -34.56 1.81 -14.14
CA GLU A 498 -35.62 2.71 -13.66
C GLU A 498 -35.32 4.19 -13.98
N LYS A 499 -34.05 4.61 -13.87
CA LYS A 499 -33.64 6.02 -14.01
C LYS A 499 -33.33 6.45 -15.43
N ILE A 500 -33.05 5.52 -16.34
CA ILE A 500 -32.80 5.79 -17.76
C ILE A 500 -33.80 4.93 -18.55
N PRO A 501 -35.05 5.39 -18.75
CA PRO A 501 -36.13 4.57 -19.28
C PRO A 501 -35.91 4.00 -20.69
N ASN A 502 -34.94 4.53 -21.44
CA ASN A 502 -34.55 4.06 -22.77
C ASN A 502 -33.19 3.35 -22.80
N LEU A 503 -32.74 2.85 -21.64
CA LEU A 503 -31.52 2.06 -21.49
C LEU A 503 -31.75 0.63 -21.99
N LYS A 504 -31.04 0.24 -23.06
CA LYS A 504 -31.00 -1.15 -23.53
C LYS A 504 -29.88 -1.91 -22.83
N MET A 505 -30.22 -3.02 -22.19
CA MET A 505 -29.30 -3.75 -21.32
C MET A 505 -28.94 -5.13 -21.88
N TYR A 506 -27.63 -5.34 -22.09
CA TYR A 506 -27.03 -6.60 -22.55
C TYR A 506 -26.14 -7.17 -21.45
N GLY A 507 -26.27 -8.47 -21.18
CA GLY A 507 -25.59 -9.11 -20.07
C GLY A 507 -25.10 -10.50 -20.41
N THR A 508 -24.02 -10.90 -19.76
CA THR A 508 -23.52 -12.28 -19.86
C THR A 508 -22.93 -12.74 -18.55
N SER A 509 -23.15 -14.00 -18.20
CA SER A 509 -22.54 -14.63 -17.03
C SER A 509 -22.55 -16.14 -17.21
N GLY A 510 -21.47 -16.82 -16.83
CA GLY A 510 -21.43 -18.29 -16.82
C GLY A 510 -22.01 -18.91 -15.53
N LEU A 511 -22.37 -18.10 -14.53
CA LEU A 511 -22.75 -18.59 -13.20
C LEU A 511 -24.24 -18.50 -12.90
N ILE A 512 -24.93 -17.54 -13.50
CA ILE A 512 -26.37 -17.37 -13.35
C ILE A 512 -27.07 -17.77 -14.63
N ASN A 513 -28.19 -18.48 -14.50
CA ASN A 513 -28.88 -19.02 -15.66
C ASN A 513 -29.74 -17.99 -16.41
N ALA A 514 -30.18 -16.94 -15.72
CA ALA A 514 -31.01 -15.88 -16.26
C ALA A 514 -30.92 -14.63 -15.40
N SER A 515 -31.19 -13.48 -16.00
CA SER A 515 -31.43 -12.22 -15.29
C SER A 515 -32.73 -11.59 -15.79
N ARG A 516 -33.45 -10.91 -14.89
CA ARG A 516 -34.71 -10.21 -15.23
C ARG A 516 -34.50 -8.76 -15.67
N VAL A 517 -33.33 -8.20 -15.39
CA VAL A 517 -32.99 -6.79 -15.64
C VAL A 517 -32.38 -6.60 -17.04
N TYR A 518 -31.76 -7.64 -17.59
CA TYR A 518 -31.14 -7.58 -18.90
C TYR A 518 -32.10 -8.11 -19.97
N GLU A 519 -32.47 -7.23 -20.91
CA GLU A 519 -33.29 -7.58 -22.08
C GLU A 519 -32.64 -8.69 -22.92
N HIS A 520 -31.30 -8.67 -23.00
CA HIS A 520 -30.50 -9.60 -23.77
C HIS A 520 -29.44 -10.25 -22.87
N PHE A 521 -29.80 -11.35 -22.22
CA PHE A 521 -28.91 -12.12 -21.34
C PHE A 521 -28.44 -13.43 -21.98
N GLU A 522 -27.12 -13.67 -22.00
CA GLU A 522 -26.52 -14.95 -22.39
C GLU A 522 -25.88 -15.66 -21.18
N ASN A 523 -26.22 -16.93 -20.97
CA ASN A 523 -25.58 -17.76 -19.94
C ASN A 523 -24.24 -18.33 -20.44
N VAL A 524 -23.29 -17.45 -20.70
CA VAL A 524 -21.92 -17.82 -21.11
C VAL A 524 -20.89 -16.99 -20.35
N ALA A 525 -19.75 -17.60 -20.05
CA ALA A 525 -18.57 -16.88 -19.62
C ALA A 525 -17.90 -16.24 -20.85
N ILE A 526 -17.24 -15.10 -20.66
CA ILE A 526 -16.49 -14.43 -21.73
C ILE A 526 -15.00 -14.73 -21.56
N GLY A 527 -14.31 -15.05 -22.65
CA GLY A 527 -12.86 -14.96 -22.68
C GLY A 527 -12.28 -15.12 -24.07
N LYS A 528 -11.07 -15.70 -24.13
CA LYS A 528 -10.24 -15.67 -25.36
C LYS A 528 -10.59 -16.79 -26.34
N GLU A 529 -11.02 -17.94 -25.84
CA GLU A 529 -11.40 -19.09 -26.65
C GLU A 529 -12.89 -19.41 -26.49
N ALA A 530 -13.47 -20.06 -27.50
CA ALA A 530 -14.84 -20.56 -27.46
C ALA A 530 -14.77 -22.04 -27.08
N ASP A 531 -14.70 -22.31 -25.77
CA ASP A 531 -14.64 -23.65 -25.19
C ASP A 531 -15.46 -23.70 -23.89
N SER A 532 -15.15 -24.63 -23.00
CA SER A 532 -15.78 -24.71 -21.68
C SER A 532 -14.74 -24.49 -20.60
N VAL A 533 -14.99 -23.59 -19.67
CA VAL A 533 -14.09 -23.31 -18.55
C VAL A 533 -14.56 -24.05 -17.29
N LYS A 534 -13.62 -24.69 -16.59
CA LYS A 534 -13.89 -25.32 -15.28
C LYS A 534 -13.33 -24.46 -14.17
N MET A 535 -14.15 -24.17 -13.16
CA MET A 535 -13.77 -23.37 -12.01
C MET A 535 -14.38 -23.89 -10.72
N GLU A 536 -13.65 -23.76 -9.62
CA GLU A 536 -14.19 -23.92 -8.27
C GLU A 536 -14.86 -22.60 -7.87
N VAL A 537 -16.16 -22.68 -7.58
CA VAL A 537 -17.01 -21.56 -7.21
C VAL A 537 -17.57 -21.86 -5.83
N MET A 538 -17.55 -20.88 -4.93
CA MET A 538 -18.19 -21.01 -3.64
C MET A 538 -19.70 -20.80 -3.81
N GLU A 539 -20.51 -21.78 -3.41
CA GLU A 539 -21.97 -21.68 -3.41
C GLU A 539 -22.47 -22.09 -2.02
N ASN A 540 -23.21 -21.19 -1.36
CA ASN A 540 -23.72 -21.40 0.01
C ASN A 540 -22.61 -21.85 0.99
N GLY A 541 -21.41 -21.26 0.88
CA GLY A 541 -20.25 -21.59 1.71
C GLY A 541 -19.51 -22.88 1.35
N VAL A 542 -19.91 -23.59 0.28
CA VAL A 542 -19.27 -24.83 -0.17
C VAL A 542 -18.56 -24.61 -1.50
N LEU A 543 -17.33 -25.11 -1.65
CA LEU A 543 -16.62 -25.10 -2.93
C LEU A 543 -17.18 -26.15 -3.88
N VAL A 544 -17.70 -25.72 -5.02
CA VAL A 544 -18.30 -26.56 -6.06
C VAL A 544 -17.54 -26.37 -7.38
N ASN A 545 -17.18 -27.47 -8.02
CA ASN A 545 -16.61 -27.43 -9.37
C ASN A 545 -17.71 -27.22 -10.41
N LYS A 546 -17.73 -26.06 -11.07
CA LYS A 546 -18.63 -25.74 -12.18
C LYS A 546 -17.91 -25.77 -13.51
N THR A 547 -18.59 -26.29 -14.53
CA THR A 547 -18.18 -26.16 -15.93
C THR A 547 -19.12 -25.16 -16.57
N MET A 548 -18.57 -24.12 -17.19
CA MET A 548 -19.33 -23.03 -17.82
C MET A 548 -18.98 -22.99 -19.30
N ASP A 549 -19.98 -22.78 -20.15
CA ASP A 549 -19.75 -22.52 -21.57
C ASP A 549 -19.09 -21.15 -21.72
N GLN A 550 -18.08 -21.08 -22.59
CA GLN A 550 -17.31 -19.87 -22.84
C GLN A 550 -17.50 -19.41 -24.29
N LYS A 551 -17.69 -18.11 -24.46
CA LYS A 551 -17.79 -17.43 -25.75
C LYS A 551 -16.63 -16.45 -25.91
N LYS A 552 -16.12 -16.33 -27.14
CA LYS A 552 -15.09 -15.33 -27.44
C LYS A 552 -15.66 -13.93 -27.28
N ILE A 553 -14.89 -13.03 -26.66
CA ILE A 553 -15.32 -11.63 -26.54
C ILE A 553 -15.59 -10.99 -27.91
N GLU A 554 -14.79 -11.29 -28.93
CA GLU A 554 -15.00 -10.76 -30.28
C GLU A 554 -16.30 -11.26 -30.91
N GLU A 555 -16.68 -12.51 -30.62
CA GLU A 555 -17.93 -13.09 -31.11
C GLU A 555 -19.12 -12.46 -30.39
N TYR A 556 -19.07 -12.40 -29.04
CA TYR A 556 -20.13 -11.78 -28.24
C TYR A 556 -20.35 -10.33 -28.64
N ILE A 557 -19.29 -9.50 -28.70
CA ILE A 557 -19.42 -8.09 -29.05
C ILE A 557 -19.96 -7.89 -30.49
N LYS A 558 -19.61 -8.75 -31.44
CA LYS A 558 -20.19 -8.71 -32.79
C LYS A 558 -21.67 -9.05 -32.81
N ASP A 559 -22.09 -10.03 -32.03
CA ASP A 559 -23.49 -10.44 -31.92
C ASP A 559 -24.38 -9.34 -31.34
N LEU A 560 -23.83 -8.47 -30.47
CA LEU A 560 -24.55 -7.30 -29.97
C LEU A 560 -24.90 -6.29 -31.08
N ASN A 561 -24.10 -6.24 -32.15
CA ASN A 561 -24.26 -5.31 -33.28
C ASN A 561 -24.37 -3.83 -32.83
N LEU A 562 -23.53 -3.44 -31.86
CA LEU A 562 -23.46 -2.09 -31.31
C LEU A 562 -22.23 -1.35 -31.84
N THR A 563 -22.40 -0.08 -32.21
CA THR A 563 -21.28 0.84 -32.50
C THR A 563 -20.92 1.74 -31.32
N LYS A 564 -21.81 1.85 -30.33
CA LYS A 564 -21.60 2.60 -29.08
C LYS A 564 -22.12 1.82 -27.88
N ILE A 565 -21.29 1.76 -26.85
CA ILE A 565 -21.61 1.23 -25.52
C ILE A 565 -21.50 2.40 -24.54
N ASP A 566 -22.64 2.86 -24.02
CA ASP A 566 -22.62 3.97 -23.06
C ASP A 566 -21.99 3.54 -21.74
N ILE A 567 -22.44 2.42 -21.17
CA ILE A 567 -22.00 1.90 -19.87
C ILE A 567 -21.48 0.48 -20.07
N LEU A 568 -20.20 0.25 -19.78
CA LEU A 568 -19.59 -1.09 -19.78
C LEU A 568 -19.17 -1.50 -18.38
N TRP A 569 -19.77 -2.54 -17.83
CA TRP A 569 -19.33 -3.11 -16.56
C TRP A 569 -18.61 -4.43 -16.78
N ILE A 570 -17.39 -4.52 -16.26
CA ILE A 570 -16.53 -5.68 -16.40
C ILE A 570 -16.27 -6.25 -15.01
N ASN A 571 -16.73 -7.47 -14.82
CA ASN A 571 -16.50 -8.25 -13.63
C ASN A 571 -15.81 -9.58 -13.97
N PRO A 572 -14.47 -9.63 -13.93
CA PRO A 572 -13.69 -10.75 -14.44
C PRO A 572 -13.46 -11.84 -13.38
N TYR A 573 -14.26 -11.92 -12.31
CA TYR A 573 -14.11 -12.92 -11.24
C TYR A 573 -13.92 -14.36 -11.75
N TYR A 574 -14.32 -14.66 -13.00
CA TYR A 574 -14.39 -16.01 -13.54
C TYR A 574 -13.60 -16.22 -14.85
N GLY A 575 -12.61 -15.39 -15.18
CA GLY A 575 -11.82 -15.56 -16.40
C GLY A 575 -10.43 -14.92 -16.40
N LYS A 576 -9.41 -15.67 -16.86
CA LYS A 576 -8.07 -15.13 -17.17
C LYS A 576 -8.10 -14.49 -18.56
N PHE A 577 -8.40 -13.20 -18.67
CA PHE A 577 -8.21 -12.49 -19.92
C PHE A 577 -7.89 -11.01 -19.71
N SER A 578 -6.93 -10.52 -20.50
CA SER A 578 -6.56 -9.11 -20.48
C SER A 578 -7.49 -8.31 -21.38
N PHE A 579 -8.26 -7.40 -20.80
CA PHE A 579 -9.14 -6.49 -21.55
C PHE A 579 -8.39 -5.36 -22.26
N TRP A 580 -7.13 -5.12 -21.88
CA TRP A 580 -6.39 -3.97 -22.37
C TRP A 580 -6.22 -3.95 -23.90
N ASP A 581 -5.99 -5.11 -24.51
CA ASP A 581 -5.81 -5.21 -25.96
C ASP A 581 -7.06 -4.80 -26.75
N TYR A 582 -8.22 -4.82 -26.10
CA TYR A 582 -9.49 -4.36 -26.66
C TYR A 582 -9.70 -2.85 -26.45
N LEU A 583 -9.34 -2.34 -25.26
CA LEU A 583 -9.66 -0.98 -24.80
C LEU A 583 -8.62 0.08 -25.16
N LYS A 584 -7.37 -0.29 -25.45
CA LYS A 584 -6.33 0.67 -25.86
C LYS A 584 -6.77 1.46 -27.08
N ARG A 585 -6.22 2.66 -27.28
CA ARG A 585 -6.67 3.59 -28.34
C ARG A 585 -6.64 2.98 -29.76
N ASP A 586 -5.67 2.11 -30.03
CA ASP A 586 -5.52 1.32 -31.28
C ASP A 586 -5.92 -0.16 -31.10
N GLY A 587 -6.73 -0.43 -30.07
CA GLY A 587 -7.21 -1.74 -29.68
C GLY A 587 -8.26 -2.29 -30.62
N TRP A 588 -8.69 -3.52 -30.34
CA TRP A 588 -9.65 -4.21 -31.20
C TRP A 588 -10.99 -3.47 -31.32
N LEU A 589 -11.55 -2.94 -30.23
CA LEU A 589 -12.85 -2.25 -30.24
C LEU A 589 -12.81 -1.00 -31.13
N SER A 590 -11.78 -0.17 -30.96
CA SER A 590 -11.51 1.01 -31.80
C SER A 590 -11.39 0.63 -33.29
N LYS A 591 -10.67 -0.45 -33.61
CA LYS A 591 -10.55 -0.97 -34.98
C LYS A 591 -11.87 -1.48 -35.58
N GLN A 592 -12.83 -1.86 -34.75
CA GLN A 592 -14.18 -2.24 -35.17
C GLN A 592 -15.14 -1.04 -35.20
N GLY A 593 -14.69 0.17 -34.86
CA GLY A 593 -15.55 1.35 -34.78
C GLY A 593 -16.53 1.31 -33.60
N ILE A 594 -16.15 0.62 -32.51
CA ILE A 594 -16.96 0.52 -31.30
C ILE A 594 -16.42 1.48 -30.25
N THR A 595 -17.25 2.46 -29.86
CA THR A 595 -16.93 3.44 -28.82
C THR A 595 -17.51 2.99 -27.48
N ILE A 596 -16.71 3.08 -26.41
CA ILE A 596 -17.18 2.95 -25.02
C ILE A 596 -17.10 4.33 -24.37
N CYS A 597 -18.18 4.78 -23.74
CA CYS A 597 -18.18 6.08 -23.06
C CYS A 597 -17.69 5.98 -21.63
N GLN A 598 -18.27 5.11 -20.80
CA GLN A 598 -17.83 4.91 -19.42
C GLN A 598 -17.78 3.43 -19.08
N MET A 599 -16.88 3.06 -18.16
CA MET A 599 -16.76 1.68 -17.73
C MET A 599 -16.35 1.54 -16.27
N ILE A 600 -16.80 0.47 -15.63
CA ILE A 600 -16.24 0.00 -14.36
C ILE A 600 -15.48 -1.27 -14.66
N ILE A 601 -14.24 -1.34 -14.19
CA ILE A 601 -13.46 -2.57 -14.22
C ILE A 601 -13.14 -2.96 -12.79
N GLU A 602 -13.57 -4.16 -12.43
CA GLU A 602 -13.17 -4.84 -11.21
C GLU A 602 -12.05 -5.84 -11.52
N VAL A 603 -11.14 -6.06 -10.58
CA VAL A 603 -10.06 -7.05 -10.66
C VAL A 603 -9.98 -7.79 -9.33
N PRO A 604 -10.07 -9.13 -9.33
CA PRO A 604 -10.03 -9.91 -8.09
C PRO A 604 -8.66 -9.89 -7.40
N LYS A 605 -8.64 -10.25 -6.12
CA LYS A 605 -7.40 -10.46 -5.35
C LYS A 605 -6.44 -11.40 -6.10
N GLY A 606 -5.15 -11.11 -6.07
CA GLY A 606 -4.10 -11.90 -6.74
C GLY A 606 -3.88 -11.57 -8.22
N HIS A 607 -4.72 -10.73 -8.84
CA HIS A 607 -4.60 -10.34 -10.24
C HIS A 607 -3.90 -8.99 -10.45
N GLY A 608 -3.08 -8.55 -9.49
CA GLY A 608 -2.43 -7.24 -9.53
C GLY A 608 -1.47 -7.05 -10.71
N ASN A 609 -0.87 -8.13 -11.22
CA ASN A 609 -0.02 -8.07 -12.42
C ASN A 609 -0.86 -7.68 -13.64
N GLN A 610 -2.03 -8.29 -13.81
CA GLN A 610 -2.93 -8.01 -14.93
C GLN A 610 -3.44 -6.58 -14.84
N TRP A 611 -3.75 -6.11 -13.63
CA TRP A 611 -4.13 -4.72 -13.39
C TRP A 611 -3.00 -3.73 -13.74
N ALA A 612 -1.77 -4.01 -13.30
CA ALA A 612 -0.61 -3.19 -13.62
C ALA A 612 -0.33 -3.17 -15.14
N GLU A 613 -0.41 -4.32 -15.81
CA GLU A 613 -0.26 -4.45 -17.26
C GLU A 613 -1.34 -3.71 -18.03
N MET A 614 -2.56 -3.65 -17.50
CA MET A 614 -3.65 -2.90 -18.10
C MET A 614 -3.46 -1.39 -17.95
N ILE A 615 -3.07 -0.91 -16.76
CA ILE A 615 -2.96 0.53 -16.50
C ILE A 615 -1.67 1.14 -17.07
N LYS A 616 -0.54 0.41 -17.03
CA LYS A 616 0.76 0.94 -17.45
C LYS A 616 0.75 1.58 -18.85
N PRO A 617 0.15 0.97 -19.87
CA PRO A 617 0.13 1.56 -21.20
C PRO A 617 -0.86 2.72 -21.33
N MET A 618 -1.75 2.94 -20.36
CA MET A 618 -2.66 4.08 -20.37
C MET A 618 -1.91 5.42 -20.31
N GLN A 619 -0.66 5.45 -19.84
CA GLN A 619 0.18 6.66 -19.83
C GLN A 619 0.32 7.27 -21.21
N ASN A 620 0.45 6.42 -22.23
CA ASN A 620 0.83 6.81 -23.59
C ASN A 620 -0.23 6.44 -24.64
N ASN A 621 -1.16 5.55 -24.32
CA ASN A 621 -2.06 4.95 -25.31
C ASN A 621 -3.48 4.65 -24.78
N SER A 622 -4.06 5.60 -24.04
CA SER A 622 -5.45 5.52 -23.55
C SER A 622 -6.30 6.72 -23.95
N SER A 623 -7.54 6.42 -24.32
CA SER A 623 -8.64 7.39 -24.46
C SER A 623 -9.42 7.60 -23.15
N PHE A 624 -9.05 6.87 -22.10
CA PHE A 624 -9.70 6.88 -20.80
C PHE A 624 -8.83 7.49 -19.70
N VAL A 625 -9.47 8.22 -18.79
CA VAL A 625 -8.99 8.50 -17.44
C VAL A 625 -9.82 7.69 -16.45
N PHE A 626 -9.28 7.38 -15.27
CA PHE A 626 -10.03 6.69 -14.22
C PHE A 626 -10.01 7.45 -12.90
N MET A 627 -11.02 7.18 -12.08
CA MET A 627 -11.26 7.77 -10.77
C MET A 627 -12.02 6.77 -9.88
N LYS A 628 -12.27 7.15 -8.62
CA LYS A 628 -12.93 6.30 -7.61
C LYS A 628 -12.22 4.95 -7.41
N PRO A 629 -10.87 4.91 -7.26
CA PRO A 629 -10.17 3.68 -7.01
C PRO A 629 -10.61 3.11 -5.66
N THR A 630 -11.14 1.89 -5.67
CA THR A 630 -11.77 1.24 -4.52
C THR A 630 -11.25 -0.17 -4.35
N THR A 631 -10.98 -0.56 -3.11
CA THR A 631 -10.64 -1.94 -2.75
C THR A 631 -11.93 -2.72 -2.57
N THR A 632 -12.06 -3.86 -3.25
CA THR A 632 -13.24 -4.71 -3.11
C THR A 632 -13.19 -5.45 -1.78
N LYS A 633 -14.34 -5.91 -1.27
CA LYS A 633 -14.40 -6.66 0.01
C LYS A 633 -13.52 -7.91 -0.02
N SER A 634 -13.39 -8.55 -1.18
CA SER A 634 -12.54 -9.73 -1.43
C SER A 634 -11.04 -9.42 -1.55
N GLY A 635 -10.61 -8.17 -1.38
CA GLY A 635 -9.22 -7.73 -1.49
C GLY A 635 -8.74 -7.51 -2.93
N GLY A 636 -9.66 -7.39 -3.88
CA GLY A 636 -9.42 -6.94 -5.24
C GLY A 636 -9.42 -5.40 -5.36
N ALA A 637 -9.41 -4.90 -6.60
CA ALA A 637 -9.48 -3.48 -6.90
C ALA A 637 -10.57 -3.19 -7.94
N LYS A 638 -11.14 -1.99 -7.88
CA LYS A 638 -12.15 -1.50 -8.80
C LYS A 638 -11.88 -0.03 -9.11
N ALA A 639 -12.14 0.40 -10.34
CA ALA A 639 -12.09 1.81 -10.72
C ALA A 639 -13.17 2.15 -11.76
N PHE A 640 -13.60 3.41 -11.75
CA PHE A 640 -14.49 3.98 -12.75
C PHE A 640 -13.67 4.72 -13.81
N PHE A 641 -13.92 4.43 -15.08
CA PHE A 641 -13.22 4.99 -16.23
C PHE A 641 -14.19 5.78 -17.11
N ILE A 642 -13.73 6.89 -17.66
CA ILE A 642 -14.49 7.74 -18.58
C ILE A 642 -13.64 8.03 -19.81
N ASN A 643 -14.26 7.91 -20.99
CA ASN A 643 -13.66 8.26 -22.26
C ASN A 643 -13.70 9.78 -22.41
N TYR A 644 -12.55 10.42 -22.24
CA TYR A 644 -12.40 11.87 -22.28
C TYR A 644 -11.97 12.39 -23.66
N GLN A 645 -11.68 11.49 -24.61
CA GLN A 645 -11.23 11.86 -25.96
C GLN A 645 -12.35 11.78 -27.00
N ASP A 646 -13.33 10.90 -26.80
CA ASP A 646 -14.43 10.75 -27.75
C ASP A 646 -15.41 11.95 -27.66
N PRO A 647 -15.65 12.68 -28.78
CA PRO A 647 -16.51 13.85 -28.79
C PRO A 647 -17.97 13.57 -28.41
N GLU A 648 -18.51 12.41 -28.76
CA GLU A 648 -19.90 12.07 -28.40
C GLU A 648 -20.02 11.78 -26.91
N CYS A 649 -19.08 11.02 -26.36
CA CYS A 649 -19.07 10.69 -24.93
C CYS A 649 -18.86 11.94 -24.06
N THR A 650 -17.93 12.82 -24.46
CA THR A 650 -17.64 14.06 -23.74
C THR A 650 -18.84 15.01 -23.76
N ARG A 651 -19.48 15.24 -24.91
CA ARG A 651 -20.72 16.04 -24.98
C ARG A 651 -21.86 15.44 -24.15
N LYS A 652 -22.08 14.13 -24.23
CA LYS A 652 -23.19 13.50 -23.53
C LYS A 652 -23.04 13.51 -22.01
N TYR A 653 -21.85 13.26 -21.49
CA TYR A 653 -21.63 12.99 -20.06
C TYR A 653 -20.88 14.10 -19.33
N LEU A 654 -20.01 14.83 -20.02
CA LEU A 654 -19.12 15.81 -19.38
C LEU A 654 -19.58 17.25 -19.66
N GLU A 655 -20.06 17.53 -20.87
CA GLU A 655 -20.30 18.89 -21.36
C GLU A 655 -21.77 19.14 -21.71
N SER A 656 -22.52 19.72 -20.77
CA SER A 656 -23.81 20.36 -21.08
C SER A 656 -24.09 21.51 -20.13
#